data_AF-A0A150VY65-F1
#
_entry.id   AF-A0A150VY65-F1
#
_cell.length_a   1.000
_cell.length_b   1.000
_cell.length_c   1.000
_cell.angle_alpha   90.00
_cell.angle_beta   90.00
_cell.angle_gamma   90.00
#
_symmetry.space_group_name_H-M   'P 1'
#
loop_
_entity.id
_entity.type
_entity.pdbx_description
1 polymer ?
#
loop_
_entity_poly.entity_id
_entity_poly.type
_entity_poly.pdbx_seq_one_letter_code
_entity_poly.pdbx_strand_id
1 'polypeptide(L)'
;MEPALIGTRLASAAIGPLLKKLLVSEGPGAGLVRKDAEVRLSGLVSFRGEKRTLTEKDVRKLAATLVERSRRGDGEPPFPADETGAVTDALAANLLALGDLDMDDVQAVRLGHRDLARRLRAAAPAPDGLSTDSVLYLETMTEWACLHVLEFFTSRSTFIARSLVEQTRAQAELLAKMDEVIRRTPPAETRDEAFERRYLAHLARKHGRLTIYGVDLHHSPDEWPLDTAYLSLEATGGEGAPEAPGRQREQPSVRADLALARHDKVLLRGLAGSGKTTLVQWLTVSAAATGDRPEGMAYLRGRVPFVLPLRTLTRHGERLPSPDRFLSAAGCPLTPPEGWTDRVLAAGRGLVLVDGIDEIPGAERGRARDWLRDLLDAYEGNRWLVTSRPTAVRDDWLAPDGFTELTLAPMARAEVATFVRRWHKAAGPDAAVYEQPLLDSLRTAEHVAQLATNPLMCGLICALHRDRRGFLPRGRKALYEAALSLLLSRRDRERDMGAPTGLVLDEAPQIQLIQRLAYWLTLNGRTQMDRAHAASIVTEAVPAVPEASAYPPDQVFTHLLHRSGLLREPTADTVEFVHRTFQDHLAAKALVDHWDIGVLVRHATDDQWEDVIRMAVGHARPRECAEILRELLSAADAAEDRRVRLRLTLLAATALDHATEVPPAIREEVLRRTEEVIPPRSPEEARQLAEAGPMVLDLLAGPEELTDEEAYHSVITATHITTDAALPYLARFVRRTSLEVRSQLVWSWHRFDPRSYAEEIVAHLDPSDLIFTVQDDDQAEELIRLGLTPSYLSIEKTVSEDRTAMLLSLCDPVVLGLERSGGLYELPLMPPSARLRHLHVYGSGGDAVDLEPLAALSHLETVRVYGNVSGSECLPPRVMVTLF
;
A
#
# COMPACT_ATOMS: atom_id res chain seq x y z
N MET A 1 -84.15 -9.94 30.58
CA MET A 1 -84.64 -10.90 29.56
C MET A 1 -83.46 -11.25 28.64
N GLU A 2 -83.10 -12.53 28.46
CA GLU A 2 -81.98 -12.88 27.57
C GLU A 2 -82.34 -12.68 26.08
N PRO A 3 -81.43 -12.16 25.23
CA PRO A 3 -81.66 -12.02 23.78
C PRO A 3 -82.06 -13.33 23.08
N ALA A 4 -81.64 -14.47 23.65
CA ALA A 4 -81.98 -15.80 23.17
C ALA A 4 -83.49 -16.10 23.27
N LEU A 5 -84.18 -15.59 24.30
CA LEU A 5 -85.61 -15.86 24.53
C LEU A 5 -86.53 -15.16 23.50
N ILE A 6 -86.18 -13.95 23.06
CA ILE A 6 -86.90 -13.25 21.98
C ILE A 6 -86.62 -13.93 20.63
N GLY A 7 -85.38 -14.36 20.39
CA GLY A 7 -84.99 -15.16 19.22
C GLY A 7 -85.70 -16.52 19.14
N THR A 8 -86.01 -17.16 20.27
CA THR A 8 -86.80 -18.40 20.30
C THR A 8 -88.30 -18.18 20.08
N ARG A 9 -88.85 -17.02 20.46
CA ARG A 9 -90.27 -16.66 20.23
C ARG A 9 -90.56 -16.27 18.78
N LEU A 10 -89.51 -15.92 18.01
CA LEU A 10 -89.60 -15.48 16.63
C LEU A 10 -88.84 -16.47 15.74
N ALA A 11 -89.55 -17.33 15.00
CA ALA A 11 -88.90 -18.20 14.02
C ALA A 11 -88.13 -17.34 12.99
N SER A 12 -86.80 -17.46 12.97
CA SER A 12 -85.87 -16.71 12.09
C SER A 12 -86.32 -16.72 10.61
N ALA A 13 -86.93 -17.82 10.15
CA ALA A 13 -87.48 -17.97 8.79
C ALA A 13 -88.66 -17.03 8.47
N ALA A 14 -89.38 -16.49 9.45
CA ALA A 14 -90.58 -15.66 9.24
C ALA A 14 -90.30 -14.14 9.25
N ILE A 15 -89.15 -13.70 9.77
CA ILE A 15 -88.76 -12.29 9.91
C ILE A 15 -87.87 -11.82 8.76
N GLY A 16 -86.92 -12.65 8.32
CA GLY A 16 -86.02 -12.33 7.20
C GLY A 16 -86.75 -11.76 5.98
N PRO A 17 -87.88 -12.36 5.52
CA PRO A 17 -88.67 -11.83 4.41
C PRO A 17 -89.33 -10.46 4.69
N LEU A 18 -89.63 -10.13 5.95
CA LEU A 18 -90.21 -8.83 6.33
C LEU A 18 -89.15 -7.73 6.35
N LEU A 19 -87.97 -8.01 6.93
CA LEU A 19 -86.85 -7.05 6.96
C LEU A 19 -86.25 -6.85 5.58
N LYS A 20 -86.25 -7.88 4.71
CA LYS A 20 -85.84 -7.76 3.31
C LYS A 20 -86.67 -6.73 2.54
N LYS A 21 -87.93 -6.48 2.93
CA LYS A 21 -88.76 -5.43 2.30
C LYS A 21 -88.23 -4.02 2.58
N LEU A 22 -87.42 -3.82 3.62
CA LEU A 22 -86.80 -2.54 3.94
C LEU A 22 -85.63 -2.20 3.02
N LEU A 23 -85.20 -3.10 2.13
CA LEU A 23 -83.98 -2.98 1.33
C LEU A 23 -84.28 -3.14 -0.18
N VAL A 24 -83.49 -2.47 -1.02
CA VAL A 24 -83.65 -2.49 -2.50
C VAL A 24 -82.77 -3.59 -3.12
N SER A 25 -83.30 -4.31 -4.13
CA SER A 25 -82.52 -5.25 -4.95
C SER A 25 -82.01 -4.59 -6.23
N GLU A 26 -80.70 -4.59 -6.46
CA GLU A 26 -80.06 -4.03 -7.67
C GLU A 26 -79.26 -5.07 -8.47
N GLY A 27 -78.91 -4.72 -9.72
CA GLY A 27 -78.12 -5.55 -10.64
C GLY A 27 -76.60 -5.57 -10.34
N PRO A 28 -75.83 -6.47 -10.99
CA PRO A 28 -74.43 -6.73 -10.67
C PRO A 28 -73.46 -5.62 -11.15
N GLY A 29 -72.50 -5.21 -10.31
CA GLY A 29 -71.44 -4.24 -10.61
C GLY A 29 -70.76 -3.61 -9.37
N ALA A 30 -69.48 -3.22 -9.46
CA ALA A 30 -68.72 -2.60 -8.37
C ALA A 30 -68.88 -1.06 -8.27
N GLY A 31 -69.54 -0.43 -9.25
CA GLY A 31 -69.83 1.02 -9.23
C GLY A 31 -68.59 1.92 -9.35
N LEU A 32 -67.65 1.58 -10.25
CA LEU A 32 -66.39 2.33 -10.42
C LEU A 32 -66.52 3.63 -11.26
N VAL A 33 -67.69 3.89 -11.87
CA VAL A 33 -67.91 5.04 -12.76
C VAL A 33 -68.76 6.12 -12.07
N ARG A 34 -68.25 7.35 -12.13
CA ARG A 34 -68.55 8.55 -11.33
C ARG A 34 -69.97 9.15 -11.39
N LYS A 35 -70.99 8.43 -11.91
CA LYS A 35 -72.36 8.99 -12.06
C LYS A 35 -73.39 8.52 -11.04
N ASP A 36 -73.08 7.50 -10.24
CA ASP A 36 -73.85 7.17 -9.04
C ASP A 36 -72.93 7.44 -7.82
N ALA A 37 -73.01 8.67 -7.32
CA ALA A 37 -72.24 9.12 -6.16
C ALA A 37 -72.48 8.18 -4.97
N GLU A 38 -71.39 7.79 -4.28
CA GLU A 38 -71.35 7.10 -2.98
C GLU A 38 -72.62 6.30 -2.65
N VAL A 39 -72.63 4.99 -2.87
CA VAL A 39 -73.75 4.14 -2.45
C VAL A 39 -73.85 4.18 -0.93
N ARG A 40 -74.64 5.13 -0.42
CA ARG A 40 -74.99 5.30 0.98
C ARG A 40 -76.12 4.37 1.34
N LEU A 41 -76.24 4.03 2.62
CA LEU A 41 -77.37 3.23 3.14
C LEU A 41 -78.73 3.81 2.73
N SER A 42 -78.83 5.14 2.57
CA SER A 42 -80.03 5.84 2.06
C SER A 42 -80.49 5.38 0.67
N GLY A 43 -79.58 4.92 -0.19
CA GLY A 43 -79.90 4.35 -1.52
C GLY A 43 -80.16 2.84 -1.49
N LEU A 44 -79.87 2.18 -0.36
CA LEU A 44 -80.03 0.74 -0.17
C LEU A 44 -81.32 0.38 0.57
N VAL A 45 -81.98 1.35 1.17
CA VAL A 45 -83.27 1.19 1.84
C VAL A 45 -84.43 1.50 0.91
N SER A 46 -85.55 0.77 1.06
CA SER A 46 -86.73 0.89 0.19
C SER A 46 -87.67 2.05 0.58
N PHE A 47 -87.40 2.75 1.67
CA PHE A 47 -88.23 3.83 2.21
C PHE A 47 -87.61 5.23 2.05
N ARG A 48 -86.40 5.34 1.50
CA ARG A 48 -85.66 6.59 1.27
C ARG A 48 -84.91 6.54 -0.08
N GLY A 49 -84.50 7.70 -0.60
CA GLY A 49 -83.75 7.80 -1.86
C GLY A 49 -84.62 7.65 -3.13
N GLU A 50 -83.97 7.58 -4.29
CA GLU A 50 -84.62 7.58 -5.61
C GLU A 50 -85.42 6.30 -5.92
N LYS A 51 -85.16 5.20 -5.18
CA LYS A 51 -85.80 3.89 -5.36
C LYS A 51 -86.83 3.56 -4.26
N ARG A 52 -87.51 4.60 -3.75
CA ARG A 52 -88.51 4.48 -2.68
C ARG A 52 -89.75 3.70 -3.15
N THR A 53 -89.99 2.55 -2.52
CA THR A 53 -91.18 1.70 -2.73
C THR A 53 -92.04 1.55 -1.47
N LEU A 54 -91.52 1.93 -0.30
CA LEU A 54 -92.24 1.95 0.98
C LEU A 54 -92.40 3.38 1.52
N THR A 55 -93.54 3.65 2.15
CA THR A 55 -93.78 4.87 2.94
C THR A 55 -93.41 4.65 4.41
N GLU A 56 -93.26 5.73 5.19
CA GLU A 56 -93.03 5.62 6.65
C GLU A 56 -94.17 4.85 7.36
N LYS A 57 -95.41 4.97 6.85
CA LYS A 57 -96.56 4.19 7.33
C LYS A 57 -96.38 2.69 7.09
N ASP A 58 -95.73 2.30 6.00
CA ASP A 58 -95.44 0.90 5.70
C ASP A 58 -94.32 0.34 6.60
N VAL A 59 -93.30 1.14 6.90
CA VAL A 59 -92.24 0.78 7.85
C VAL A 59 -92.81 0.63 9.27
N ARG A 60 -93.72 1.52 9.68
CA ARG A 60 -94.47 1.39 10.95
C ARG A 60 -95.34 0.12 10.97
N LYS A 61 -95.99 -0.23 9.86
CA LYS A 61 -96.76 -1.47 9.74
C LYS A 61 -95.87 -2.73 9.84
N LEU A 62 -94.66 -2.68 9.29
CA LEU A 62 -93.66 -3.74 9.44
C LEU A 62 -93.19 -3.86 10.89
N ALA A 63 -92.87 -2.75 11.55
CA ALA A 63 -92.54 -2.72 12.97
C ALA A 63 -93.68 -3.29 13.84
N ALA A 64 -94.92 -2.89 13.57
CA ALA A 64 -96.11 -3.40 14.25
C ALA A 64 -96.24 -4.92 14.07
N THR A 65 -95.96 -5.42 12.86
CA THR A 65 -96.00 -6.85 12.56
C THR A 65 -94.88 -7.62 13.30
N LEU A 66 -93.70 -7.03 13.46
CA LEU A 66 -92.58 -7.62 14.21
C LEU A 66 -92.90 -7.66 15.72
N VAL A 67 -93.42 -6.56 16.27
CA VAL A 67 -93.84 -6.47 17.68
C VAL A 67 -94.97 -7.45 17.96
N GLU A 68 -96.01 -7.50 17.14
CA GLU A 68 -97.13 -8.43 17.28
C GLU A 68 -96.68 -9.90 17.22
N ARG A 69 -95.80 -10.25 16.28
CA ARG A 69 -95.29 -11.63 16.17
C ARG A 69 -94.43 -12.05 17.36
N SER A 70 -93.68 -11.12 17.95
CA SER A 70 -92.86 -11.40 19.14
C SER A 70 -93.70 -11.74 20.38
N ARG A 71 -94.97 -11.30 20.39
CA ARG A 71 -95.92 -11.46 21.50
C ARG A 71 -96.74 -12.75 21.42
N ARG A 72 -96.73 -13.48 20.30
CA ARG A 72 -97.56 -14.68 20.06
C ARG A 72 -96.99 -16.00 20.62
N GLY A 73 -95.97 -15.97 21.46
CA GLY A 73 -95.37 -17.17 22.08
C GLY A 73 -96.01 -17.53 23.44
N ASP A 74 -95.91 -18.80 23.85
CA ASP A 74 -96.49 -19.37 25.08
C ASP A 74 -95.80 -18.92 26.40
N GLY A 75 -95.35 -17.67 26.50
CA GLY A 75 -94.62 -17.14 27.67
C GLY A 75 -95.08 -15.75 28.13
N GLU A 76 -94.50 -15.27 29.24
CA GLU A 76 -94.81 -13.95 29.82
C GLU A 76 -94.59 -12.83 28.78
N PRO A 77 -95.52 -11.86 28.64
CA PRO A 77 -95.41 -10.80 27.66
C PRO A 77 -94.13 -9.99 27.88
N PRO A 78 -93.39 -9.65 26.80
CA PRO A 78 -92.06 -9.05 26.93
C PRO A 78 -92.06 -7.63 27.51
N PHE A 79 -93.21 -6.96 27.53
CA PHE A 79 -93.40 -5.62 28.09
C PHE A 79 -94.92 -5.33 28.24
N PRO A 80 -95.32 -4.29 29.00
CA PRO A 80 -96.73 -3.96 29.28
C PRO A 80 -97.59 -3.77 28.02
N ALA A 81 -98.84 -4.23 28.05
CA ALA A 81 -99.70 -4.23 26.86
C ALA A 81 -100.10 -2.82 26.40
N ASP A 82 -100.21 -1.87 27.33
CA ASP A 82 -100.49 -0.45 27.12
C ASP A 82 -99.36 0.30 26.41
N GLU A 83 -98.12 -0.21 26.46
CA GLU A 83 -96.95 0.39 25.81
C GLU A 83 -96.73 -0.10 24.35
N THR A 84 -97.56 -1.04 23.85
CA THR A 84 -97.38 -1.66 22.52
C THR A 84 -97.35 -0.66 21.36
N GLY A 85 -98.16 0.40 21.43
CA GLY A 85 -98.15 1.47 20.43
C GLY A 85 -96.84 2.25 20.44
N ALA A 86 -96.36 2.65 21.62
CA ALA A 86 -95.14 3.43 21.78
C ALA A 86 -93.88 2.62 21.40
N VAL A 87 -93.82 1.32 21.76
CA VAL A 87 -92.73 0.41 21.36
C VAL A 87 -92.70 0.20 19.84
N THR A 88 -93.87 0.07 19.21
CA THR A 88 -93.96 -0.05 17.74
C THR A 88 -93.41 1.18 17.04
N ASP A 89 -93.68 2.37 17.59
CA ASP A 89 -93.29 3.64 17.00
C ASP A 89 -91.80 3.90 17.16
N ALA A 90 -91.25 3.59 18.33
CA ALA A 90 -89.82 3.65 18.60
C ALA A 90 -89.03 2.65 17.73
N LEU A 91 -89.52 1.41 17.55
CA LEU A 91 -88.88 0.45 16.66
C LEU A 91 -88.94 0.91 15.20
N ALA A 92 -90.06 1.47 14.75
CA ALA A 92 -90.18 2.04 13.40
C ALA A 92 -89.19 3.19 13.20
N ALA A 93 -89.03 4.08 14.18
CA ALA A 93 -88.08 5.17 14.14
C ALA A 93 -86.62 4.67 14.06
N ASN A 94 -86.25 3.66 14.86
CA ASN A 94 -84.92 3.03 14.79
C ASN A 94 -84.63 2.43 13.41
N LEU A 95 -85.63 1.79 12.78
CA LEU A 95 -85.49 1.20 11.45
C LEU A 95 -85.40 2.27 10.36
N LEU A 96 -86.15 3.37 10.49
CA LEU A 96 -86.08 4.50 9.55
C LEU A 96 -84.72 5.21 9.60
N ALA A 97 -84.11 5.31 10.79
CA ALA A 97 -82.78 5.90 10.98
C ALA A 97 -81.67 5.21 10.17
N LEU A 98 -81.89 3.98 9.67
CA LEU A 98 -80.94 3.29 8.80
C LEU A 98 -80.72 4.06 7.49
N GLY A 99 -81.74 4.77 7.01
CA GLY A 99 -81.62 5.62 5.83
C GLY A 99 -80.88 6.94 6.10
N ASP A 100 -80.64 7.31 7.36
CA ASP A 100 -79.99 8.56 7.81
C ASP A 100 -78.49 8.41 8.08
N LEU A 101 -77.99 7.18 8.13
CA LEU A 101 -76.58 6.93 8.42
C LEU A 101 -75.68 7.26 7.21
N ASP A 102 -74.68 8.12 7.45
CA ASP A 102 -73.65 8.46 6.47
C ASP A 102 -72.57 7.37 6.39
N MET A 103 -72.93 6.23 5.83
CA MET A 103 -72.03 5.10 5.56
C MET A 103 -72.58 4.22 4.43
N ASP A 104 -71.73 3.33 3.92
CA ASP A 104 -72.10 2.28 2.95
C ASP A 104 -72.29 0.90 3.60
N ASP A 105 -72.64 -0.09 2.78
CA ASP A 105 -72.84 -1.48 3.20
C ASP A 105 -71.56 -2.18 3.68
N VAL A 106 -70.40 -1.89 3.08
CA VAL A 106 -69.09 -2.45 3.48
C VAL A 106 -68.68 -1.91 4.86
N GLN A 107 -68.88 -0.62 5.10
CA GLN A 107 -68.64 0.04 6.38
C GLN A 107 -69.59 -0.48 7.47
N ALA A 108 -70.88 -0.67 7.14
CA ALA A 108 -71.86 -1.23 8.07
C ALA A 108 -71.50 -2.68 8.48
N VAL A 109 -71.05 -3.51 7.54
CA VAL A 109 -70.60 -4.89 7.83
C VAL A 109 -69.31 -4.90 8.68
N ARG A 110 -68.34 -4.02 8.39
CA ARG A 110 -67.12 -3.87 9.21
C ARG A 110 -67.43 -3.42 10.64
N LEU A 111 -68.44 -2.58 10.83
CA LEU A 111 -68.86 -2.08 12.14
C LEU A 111 -69.52 -3.17 13.01
N GLY A 112 -70.26 -4.09 12.39
CA GLY A 112 -70.96 -5.18 13.08
C GLY A 112 -72.34 -4.77 13.62
N HIS A 113 -73.20 -5.78 13.84
CA HIS A 113 -74.64 -5.59 14.07
C HIS A 113 -74.99 -4.84 15.37
N ARG A 114 -74.25 -5.09 16.47
CA ARG A 114 -74.48 -4.42 17.77
C ARG A 114 -74.17 -2.94 17.70
N ASP A 115 -73.07 -2.59 17.04
CA ASP A 115 -72.59 -1.21 16.95
C ASP A 115 -73.44 -0.42 15.96
N LEU A 116 -73.87 -1.06 14.87
CA LEU A 116 -74.87 -0.50 13.97
C LEU A 116 -76.18 -0.21 14.72
N ALA A 117 -76.67 -1.14 15.53
CA ALA A 117 -77.88 -0.94 16.31
C ALA A 117 -77.74 0.22 17.31
N ARG A 118 -76.60 0.35 17.99
CA ARG A 118 -76.30 1.51 18.84
C ARG A 118 -76.36 2.82 18.07
N ARG A 119 -75.81 2.87 16.85
CA ARG A 119 -75.90 4.06 15.98
C ARG A 119 -77.31 4.36 15.51
N LEU A 120 -78.12 3.34 15.19
CA LEU A 120 -79.54 3.53 14.83
C LEU A 120 -80.35 4.12 15.99
N ARG A 121 -80.18 3.58 17.20
CA ARG A 121 -80.85 4.11 18.40
C ARG A 121 -80.43 5.54 18.72
N ALA A 122 -79.15 5.88 18.51
CA ALA A 122 -78.65 7.24 18.72
C ALA A 122 -79.13 8.24 17.66
N ALA A 123 -79.43 7.77 16.43
CA ALA A 123 -79.93 8.59 15.34
C ALA A 123 -81.46 8.74 15.34
N ALA A 124 -82.19 7.88 16.05
CA ALA A 124 -83.64 7.96 16.20
C ALA A 124 -84.06 8.86 17.39
N PRO A 125 -85.27 9.45 17.37
CA PRO A 125 -85.82 10.15 18.53
C PRO A 125 -85.88 9.25 19.77
N ALA A 126 -85.51 9.80 20.93
CA ALA A 126 -85.57 9.07 22.19
C ALA A 126 -87.02 8.69 22.52
N PRO A 127 -87.30 7.44 22.95
CA PRO A 127 -88.64 7.04 23.34
C PRO A 127 -89.01 7.66 24.70
N ASP A 128 -90.04 8.49 24.73
CA ASP A 128 -90.53 9.11 25.96
C ASP A 128 -91.51 8.18 26.72
N GLY A 129 -91.27 7.97 28.01
CA GLY A 129 -92.23 7.32 28.92
C GLY A 129 -92.34 5.80 28.84
N LEU A 130 -91.35 5.09 28.29
CA LEU A 130 -91.32 3.62 28.24
C LEU A 130 -90.75 2.99 29.51
N SER A 131 -91.29 1.84 29.91
CA SER A 131 -90.74 0.99 30.96
C SER A 131 -89.35 0.43 30.62
N THR A 132 -88.59 0.02 31.65
CA THR A 132 -87.26 -0.60 31.48
C THR A 132 -87.30 -1.85 30.59
N ASP A 133 -88.36 -2.66 30.69
CA ASP A 133 -88.52 -3.86 29.87
C ASP A 133 -88.82 -3.53 28.40
N SER A 134 -89.60 -2.47 28.13
CA SER A 134 -89.83 -1.94 26.77
C SER A 134 -88.55 -1.42 26.12
N VAL A 135 -87.70 -0.74 26.89
CA VAL A 135 -86.39 -0.27 26.41
C VAL A 135 -85.50 -1.47 26.06
N LEU A 136 -85.35 -2.44 26.96
CA LEU A 136 -84.53 -3.63 26.72
C LEU A 136 -85.02 -4.45 25.51
N TYR A 137 -86.34 -4.55 25.34
CA TYR A 137 -86.95 -5.18 24.17
C TYR A 137 -86.59 -4.43 22.87
N LEU A 138 -86.70 -3.09 22.86
CA LEU A 138 -86.30 -2.26 21.71
C LEU A 138 -84.83 -2.43 21.37
N GLU A 139 -83.96 -2.48 22.38
CA GLU A 139 -82.53 -2.71 22.19
C GLU A 139 -82.27 -4.04 21.48
N THR A 140 -82.85 -5.11 22.02
CA THR A 140 -82.70 -6.48 21.49
C THR A 140 -83.26 -6.60 20.07
N MET A 141 -84.44 -6.03 19.81
CA MET A 141 -85.07 -6.09 18.49
C MET A 141 -84.32 -5.28 17.44
N THR A 142 -83.75 -4.14 17.82
CA THR A 142 -82.93 -3.31 16.91
C THR A 142 -81.63 -4.04 16.56
N GLU A 143 -80.99 -4.71 17.52
CA GLU A 143 -79.79 -5.53 17.27
C GLU A 143 -80.07 -6.70 16.33
N TRP A 144 -81.19 -7.40 16.52
CA TRP A 144 -81.63 -8.48 15.63
C TRP A 144 -81.95 -7.98 14.22
N ALA A 145 -82.60 -6.82 14.10
CA ALA A 145 -82.86 -6.22 12.81
C ALA A 145 -81.56 -5.87 12.08
N CYS A 146 -80.60 -5.26 12.77
CA CYS A 146 -79.27 -4.98 12.22
C CYS A 146 -78.53 -6.24 11.76
N LEU A 147 -78.61 -7.34 12.53
CA LEU A 147 -77.97 -8.60 12.15
C LEU A 147 -78.48 -9.10 10.80
N HIS A 148 -79.80 -9.12 10.59
CA HIS A 148 -80.39 -9.54 9.32
C HIS A 148 -80.15 -8.55 8.17
N VAL A 149 -80.07 -7.25 8.48
CA VAL A 149 -79.68 -6.23 7.48
C VAL A 149 -78.24 -6.46 7.01
N LEU A 150 -77.32 -6.75 7.93
CA LEU A 150 -75.93 -7.05 7.56
C LEU A 150 -75.80 -8.37 6.78
N GLU A 151 -76.52 -9.41 7.18
CA GLU A 151 -76.58 -10.68 6.44
C GLU A 151 -77.13 -10.47 5.02
N PHE A 152 -78.09 -9.56 4.86
CA PHE A 152 -78.56 -9.20 3.53
C PHE A 152 -77.47 -8.50 2.72
N PHE A 153 -76.73 -7.55 3.30
CA PHE A 153 -75.63 -6.88 2.61
C PHE A 153 -74.55 -7.85 2.12
N THR A 154 -74.15 -8.82 2.95
CA THR A 154 -73.13 -9.83 2.57
C THR A 154 -73.61 -10.76 1.46
N SER A 155 -74.91 -11.03 1.37
CA SER A 155 -75.51 -11.89 0.33
C SER A 155 -75.64 -11.24 -1.06
N ARG A 156 -75.28 -9.96 -1.22
CA ARG A 156 -75.39 -9.22 -2.50
C ARG A 156 -74.19 -9.48 -3.40
N SER A 157 -74.44 -9.70 -4.69
CA SER A 157 -73.39 -9.90 -5.70
C SER A 157 -72.45 -8.71 -5.86
N THR A 158 -72.93 -7.48 -5.60
CA THR A 158 -72.15 -6.24 -5.65
C THR A 158 -71.23 -6.08 -4.43
N PHE A 159 -71.56 -6.67 -3.28
CA PHE A 159 -70.78 -6.55 -2.04
C PHE A 159 -69.42 -7.22 -2.15
N ILE A 160 -69.33 -8.41 -2.78
CA ILE A 160 -68.06 -9.12 -2.96
C ILE A 160 -67.09 -8.29 -3.81
N ALA A 161 -67.56 -7.76 -4.95
CA ALA A 161 -66.71 -6.96 -5.82
C ALA A 161 -66.25 -5.64 -5.15
N ARG A 162 -67.10 -5.01 -4.32
CA ARG A 162 -66.77 -3.76 -3.63
C ARG A 162 -65.88 -3.97 -2.41
N SER A 163 -66.12 -5.02 -1.63
CA SER A 163 -65.25 -5.39 -0.51
C SER A 163 -63.82 -5.72 -0.98
N LEU A 164 -63.66 -6.36 -2.14
CA LEU A 164 -62.35 -6.58 -2.76
C LEU A 164 -61.65 -5.28 -3.19
N VAL A 165 -62.38 -4.31 -3.77
CA VAL A 165 -61.82 -2.99 -4.12
C VAL A 165 -61.38 -2.23 -2.85
N GLU A 166 -62.20 -2.23 -1.81
CA GLU A 166 -61.88 -1.59 -0.53
C GLU A 166 -60.73 -2.29 0.22
N GLN A 167 -60.63 -3.62 0.10
CA GLN A 167 -59.49 -4.38 0.62
C GLN A 167 -58.20 -4.03 -0.14
N THR A 168 -58.27 -3.90 -1.46
CA THR A 168 -57.12 -3.51 -2.30
C THR A 168 -56.62 -2.11 -1.96
N ARG A 169 -57.54 -1.14 -1.74
CA ARG A 169 -57.20 0.22 -1.29
C ARG A 169 -56.53 0.23 0.08
N ALA A 170 -57.09 -0.51 1.04
CA ALA A 170 -56.52 -0.61 2.38
C ALA A 170 -55.11 -1.23 2.38
N GLN A 171 -54.87 -2.25 1.54
CA GLN A 171 -53.54 -2.83 1.35
C GLN A 171 -52.55 -1.84 0.76
N ALA A 172 -52.96 -1.05 -0.25
CA ALA A 172 -52.12 -0.01 -0.84
C ALA A 172 -51.75 1.09 0.17
N GLU A 173 -52.69 1.50 1.02
CA GLU A 173 -52.42 2.47 2.08
C GLU A 173 -51.49 1.91 3.17
N LEU A 174 -51.63 0.63 3.53
CA LEU A 174 -50.74 -0.03 4.47
C LEU A 174 -49.30 -0.10 3.93
N LEU A 175 -49.14 -0.46 2.65
CA LEU A 175 -47.84 -0.45 1.97
C LEU A 175 -47.22 0.94 1.98
N ALA A 176 -47.98 1.98 1.63
CA ALA A 176 -47.49 3.36 1.66
C ALA A 176 -47.05 3.82 3.06
N LYS A 177 -47.79 3.43 4.11
CA LYS A 177 -47.41 3.70 5.50
C LYS A 177 -46.14 2.93 5.90
N MET A 178 -46.00 1.69 5.44
CA MET A 178 -44.82 0.86 5.70
C MET A 178 -43.57 1.44 5.01
N ASP A 179 -43.69 1.88 3.76
CA ASP A 179 -42.64 2.56 3.01
C ASP A 179 -42.22 3.88 3.69
N GLU A 180 -43.16 4.62 4.26
CA GLU A 180 -42.88 5.85 5.02
C GLU A 180 -42.15 5.55 6.34
N VAL A 181 -42.50 4.46 7.05
CA VAL A 181 -41.81 4.02 8.26
C VAL A 181 -40.37 3.58 7.94
N ILE A 182 -40.17 2.80 6.87
CA ILE A 182 -38.84 2.37 6.41
C ILE A 182 -37.97 3.58 6.06
N ARG A 183 -38.54 4.60 5.42
CA ARG A 183 -37.84 5.84 5.07
C ARG A 183 -37.42 6.66 6.29
N ARG A 184 -38.27 6.72 7.32
CA ARG A 184 -37.99 7.46 8.57
C ARG A 184 -37.03 6.73 9.50
N THR A 185 -37.04 5.40 9.47
CA THR A 185 -36.22 4.56 10.35
C THR A 185 -35.58 3.43 9.55
N PRO A 186 -34.54 3.73 8.73
CA PRO A 186 -33.87 2.69 7.96
C PRO A 186 -33.30 1.60 8.90
N PRO A 187 -33.28 0.32 8.48
CA PRO A 187 -32.63 -0.75 9.22
C PRO A 187 -31.17 -0.40 9.54
N ALA A 188 -30.64 -0.94 10.65
CA ALA A 188 -29.25 -0.68 11.06
C ALA A 188 -28.24 -1.01 9.94
N GLU A 189 -28.46 -2.10 9.21
CA GLU A 189 -27.64 -2.52 8.06
C GLU A 189 -27.57 -1.46 6.95
N THR A 190 -28.70 -0.85 6.59
CA THR A 190 -28.73 0.18 5.55
C THR A 190 -28.04 1.47 6.00
N ARG A 191 -28.10 1.81 7.30
CA ARG A 191 -27.36 2.95 7.87
C ARG A 191 -25.86 2.69 7.89
N ASP A 192 -25.47 1.48 8.24
CA ASP A 192 -24.08 1.03 8.30
C ASP A 192 -23.44 1.06 6.90
N GLU A 193 -24.11 0.52 5.87
CA GLU A 193 -23.61 0.56 4.48
C GLU A 193 -23.52 1.99 3.91
N ALA A 194 -24.49 2.85 4.22
CA ALA A 194 -24.46 4.25 3.80
C ALA A 194 -23.30 5.01 4.48
N PHE A 195 -23.06 4.73 5.77
CA PHE A 195 -21.94 5.29 6.51
C PHE A 195 -20.61 4.76 5.99
N GLU A 196 -20.47 3.44 5.81
CA GLU A 196 -19.26 2.78 5.31
C GLU A 196 -18.82 3.37 3.97
N ARG A 197 -19.74 3.57 3.02
CA ARG A 197 -19.42 4.22 1.74
C ARG A 197 -18.85 5.63 1.91
N ARG A 198 -19.45 6.43 2.80
CA ARG A 198 -18.97 7.79 3.09
C ARG A 198 -17.62 7.77 3.81
N TYR A 199 -17.42 6.82 4.72
CA TYR A 199 -16.19 6.65 5.49
C TYR A 199 -15.03 6.21 4.60
N LEU A 200 -15.21 5.18 3.77
CA LEU A 200 -14.21 4.72 2.81
C LEU A 200 -13.85 5.81 1.79
N ALA A 201 -14.85 6.56 1.28
CA ALA A 201 -14.59 7.70 0.40
C ALA A 201 -13.86 8.86 1.09
N HIS A 202 -14.01 9.03 2.42
CA HIS A 202 -13.22 9.98 3.20
C HIS A 202 -11.78 9.48 3.37
N LEU A 203 -11.59 8.21 3.72
CA LEU A 203 -10.25 7.60 3.85
C LEU A 203 -9.46 7.64 2.55
N ALA A 204 -10.09 7.29 1.42
CA ALA A 204 -9.46 7.35 0.10
C ALA A 204 -8.98 8.78 -0.24
N ARG A 205 -9.72 9.82 0.16
CA ARG A 205 -9.29 11.22 -0.01
C ARG A 205 -8.19 11.64 0.97
N LYS A 206 -8.32 11.26 2.25
CA LYS A 206 -7.37 11.62 3.32
C LYS A 206 -6.01 10.95 3.14
N HIS A 207 -5.99 9.69 2.70
CA HIS A 207 -4.78 8.87 2.58
C HIS A 207 -4.34 8.63 1.13
N GLY A 208 -5.14 9.05 0.13
CA GLY A 208 -4.80 8.95 -1.29
C GLY A 208 -3.74 9.95 -1.76
N ARG A 209 -3.18 10.73 -0.84
CA ARG A 209 -2.13 11.71 -1.11
C ARG A 209 -0.92 11.46 -0.23
N LEU A 210 0.24 11.50 -0.85
CA LEU A 210 1.53 11.41 -0.21
C LEU A 210 2.16 12.80 -0.16
N THR A 211 2.54 13.23 1.03
CA THR A 211 3.34 14.44 1.24
C THR A 211 4.78 13.99 1.46
N ILE A 212 5.69 14.37 0.57
CA ILE A 212 7.13 14.19 0.80
C ILE A 212 7.57 15.34 1.70
N TYR A 213 7.44 15.13 3.02
CA TYR A 213 7.71 16.15 4.03
C TYR A 213 9.18 16.62 3.99
N GLY A 214 9.39 17.93 4.16
CA GLY A 214 10.70 18.57 4.20
C GLY A 214 11.28 19.09 2.87
N VAL A 215 10.54 19.00 1.78
CA VAL A 215 10.93 19.47 0.44
C VAL A 215 10.09 20.68 0.02
N ASP A 216 10.25 21.80 0.74
CA ASP A 216 9.89 23.13 0.22
C ASP A 216 10.92 23.51 -0.86
N LEU A 217 10.77 22.92 -2.05
CA LEU A 217 11.47 23.35 -3.25
C LEU A 217 10.44 24.08 -4.11
N HIS A 218 10.81 25.27 -4.63
CA HIS A 218 9.92 26.24 -5.27
C HIS A 218 9.08 25.71 -6.45
N HIS A 219 9.32 24.47 -6.86
CA HIS A 219 8.70 23.81 -8.01
C HIS A 219 8.08 22.43 -7.69
N SER A 220 8.15 21.90 -6.46
CA SER A 220 7.56 20.61 -6.11
C SER A 220 6.10 20.77 -5.68
N PRO A 221 5.15 19.94 -6.16
CA PRO A 221 3.81 19.90 -5.56
C PRO A 221 3.89 19.38 -4.11
N ASP A 222 3.11 19.98 -3.22
CA ASP A 222 3.06 19.63 -1.79
C ASP A 222 2.36 18.28 -1.55
N GLU A 223 1.52 17.83 -2.48
CA GLU A 223 0.72 16.60 -2.38
C GLU A 223 0.77 15.78 -3.68
N TRP A 224 1.05 14.48 -3.56
CA TRP A 224 1.23 13.56 -4.68
C TRP A 224 0.19 12.44 -4.65
N PRO A 225 -0.43 12.04 -5.78
CA PRO A 225 -1.30 10.87 -5.81
C PRO A 225 -0.55 9.60 -5.40
N LEU A 226 -1.03 8.93 -4.33
CA LEU A 226 -0.34 7.77 -3.75
C LEU A 226 -0.31 6.59 -4.73
N ASP A 227 -1.33 6.40 -5.55
CA ASP A 227 -1.44 5.35 -6.57
C ASP A 227 -0.34 5.40 -7.63
N THR A 228 0.14 6.59 -7.95
CA THR A 228 1.19 6.82 -8.94
C THR A 228 2.57 6.74 -8.29
N ALA A 229 2.69 7.14 -7.03
CA ALA A 229 3.97 7.26 -6.32
C ALA A 229 4.33 6.03 -5.46
N TYR A 230 3.38 5.18 -5.10
CA TYR A 230 3.63 4.04 -4.22
C TYR A 230 4.58 3.03 -4.87
N LEU A 231 5.55 2.54 -4.10
CA LEU A 231 6.45 1.44 -4.46
C LEU A 231 6.28 0.34 -3.40
N SER A 232 5.99 -0.88 -3.84
CA SER A 232 5.95 -2.04 -2.95
C SER A 232 7.38 -2.45 -2.65
N LEU A 233 7.77 -2.36 -1.38
CA LEU A 233 9.07 -2.80 -0.89
C LEU A 233 8.99 -4.24 -0.41
N GLU A 234 10.13 -4.91 -0.40
CA GLU A 234 10.25 -6.22 0.22
C GLU A 234 10.30 -6.13 1.75
N ALA A 235 9.75 -7.15 2.40
CA ALA A 235 9.85 -7.38 3.82
C ALA A 235 10.39 -8.79 4.06
N THR A 236 11.34 -8.91 4.98
CA THR A 236 12.00 -10.18 5.34
C THR A 236 11.69 -10.53 6.79
N GLY A 237 11.56 -11.82 7.10
CA GLY A 237 11.24 -12.34 8.43
C GLY A 237 10.24 -13.49 8.41
N GLY A 238 10.15 -14.24 9.52
CA GLY A 238 9.35 -15.45 9.67
C GLY A 238 10.13 -16.58 10.35
N GLU A 239 9.44 -17.44 11.10
CA GLU A 239 10.02 -18.42 12.05
C GLU A 239 11.24 -19.21 11.54
N GLY A 240 12.32 -19.17 12.33
CA GLY A 240 13.48 -20.07 12.28
C GLY A 240 14.33 -19.88 13.53
N ALA A 241 14.53 -20.96 14.31
CA ALA A 241 15.30 -21.04 15.55
C ALA A 241 16.72 -20.40 15.47
N PRO A 242 17.36 -20.06 16.61
CA PRO A 242 18.73 -19.53 16.61
C PRO A 242 19.70 -20.54 15.96
N GLU A 243 20.39 -20.11 14.91
CA GLU A 243 21.31 -20.94 14.11
C GLU A 243 22.75 -20.91 14.62
N ALA A 244 23.44 -22.04 14.40
CA ALA A 244 24.89 -22.15 14.42
C ALA A 244 25.51 -21.44 13.19
N PRO A 245 26.76 -20.93 13.28
CA PRO A 245 27.32 -20.07 12.23
C PRO A 245 27.68 -20.87 10.96
N GLY A 246 27.26 -20.42 9.78
CA GLY A 246 27.92 -20.80 8.52
C GLY A 246 27.06 -21.11 7.27
N ARG A 247 25.73 -20.96 7.29
CA ARG A 247 24.91 -21.11 6.07
C ARG A 247 23.81 -20.05 6.01
N GLN A 248 23.99 -18.99 5.21
CA GLN A 248 22.91 -18.08 4.86
C GLN A 248 21.91 -18.84 3.97
N ARG A 249 20.78 -19.31 4.53
CA ARG A 249 19.60 -19.59 3.71
C ARG A 249 18.98 -18.25 3.34
N GLU A 250 18.67 -18.06 2.06
CA GLU A 250 17.80 -16.97 1.59
C GLU A 250 16.50 -17.01 2.39
N GLN A 251 16.30 -16.04 3.28
CA GLN A 251 15.03 -15.88 3.96
C GLN A 251 13.99 -15.48 2.89
N PRO A 252 12.81 -16.12 2.84
CA PRO A 252 11.82 -15.79 1.82
C PRO A 252 11.38 -14.33 1.99
N SER A 253 11.71 -13.48 1.02
CA SER A 253 11.22 -12.10 0.99
C SER A 253 9.76 -12.09 0.53
N VAL A 254 8.98 -11.19 1.12
CA VAL A 254 7.56 -10.99 0.77
C VAL A 254 7.36 -9.52 0.51
N ARG A 255 6.64 -9.18 -0.56
CA ARG A 255 6.17 -7.81 -0.77
C ARG A 255 5.37 -7.33 0.44
N ALA A 256 5.76 -6.20 1.03
CA ALA A 256 5.21 -5.72 2.30
C ALA A 256 3.70 -5.46 2.24
N ASP A 257 3.19 -5.08 1.08
CA ASP A 257 1.76 -4.87 0.82
C ASP A 257 0.94 -6.15 0.64
N LEU A 258 1.61 -7.31 0.56
CA LEU A 258 1.00 -8.63 0.57
C LEU A 258 1.24 -9.38 1.88
N ALA A 259 1.90 -8.78 2.87
CA ALA A 259 2.15 -9.40 4.17
C ALA A 259 0.85 -9.85 4.86
N LEU A 260 -0.18 -8.99 4.83
CA LEU A 260 -1.50 -9.28 5.40
C LEU A 260 -2.35 -10.27 4.58
N ALA A 261 -1.88 -10.68 3.40
CA ALA A 261 -2.47 -11.77 2.64
C ALA A 261 -2.01 -13.13 3.19
N ARG A 262 -0.78 -13.20 3.73
CA ARG A 262 -0.18 -14.42 4.30
C ARG A 262 -0.40 -14.55 5.80
N HIS A 263 -0.47 -13.43 6.52
CA HIS A 263 -0.56 -13.39 7.98
C HIS A 263 -1.67 -12.44 8.43
N ASP A 264 -2.44 -12.86 9.42
CA ASP A 264 -3.55 -12.06 9.94
C ASP A 264 -3.08 -10.96 10.91
N LYS A 265 -1.90 -11.14 11.52
CA LYS A 265 -1.28 -10.25 12.50
C LYS A 265 0.19 -10.05 12.13
N VAL A 266 0.57 -8.81 11.81
CA VAL A 266 1.93 -8.46 11.37
C VAL A 266 2.48 -7.30 12.18
N LEU A 267 3.67 -7.48 12.75
CA LEU A 267 4.48 -6.40 13.31
C LEU A 267 5.54 -6.04 12.25
N LEU A 268 5.37 -4.89 11.61
CA LEU A 268 6.28 -4.41 10.58
C LEU A 268 7.29 -3.43 11.16
N ARG A 269 8.55 -3.87 11.21
CA ARG A 269 9.72 -3.09 11.59
C ARG A 269 10.31 -2.41 10.36
N GLY A 270 10.92 -1.25 10.56
CA GLY A 270 11.64 -0.55 9.50
C GLY A 270 12.29 0.72 10.02
N LEU A 271 13.33 1.17 9.33
CA LEU A 271 14.06 2.38 9.69
C LEU A 271 13.25 3.65 9.46
N ALA A 272 13.77 4.78 9.91
CA ALA A 272 13.23 6.08 9.54
C ALA A 272 13.22 6.23 8.01
N GLY A 273 12.14 6.74 7.44
CA GLY A 273 12.02 6.95 5.99
C GLY A 273 11.77 5.68 5.16
N SER A 274 11.74 4.48 5.77
CA SER A 274 11.57 3.21 5.05
C SER A 274 10.17 2.98 4.44
N GLY A 275 9.23 3.93 4.57
CA GLY A 275 7.89 3.81 3.97
C GLY A 275 6.81 3.11 4.81
N LYS A 276 7.01 2.85 6.12
CA LYS A 276 5.98 2.21 7.00
C LYS A 276 4.62 2.93 6.99
N THR A 277 4.60 4.23 7.26
CA THR A 277 3.37 5.05 7.21
C THR A 277 2.79 5.09 5.79
N THR A 278 3.65 5.08 4.76
CA THR A 278 3.24 5.02 3.36
C THR A 278 2.53 3.69 3.04
N LEU A 279 3.00 2.57 3.59
CA LEU A 279 2.31 1.29 3.49
C LEU A 279 0.95 1.32 4.20
N VAL A 280 0.87 1.90 5.40
CA VAL A 280 -0.42 2.08 6.12
C VAL A 280 -1.42 2.87 5.28
N GLN A 281 -0.97 3.97 4.66
CA GLN A 281 -1.80 4.76 3.75
C GLN A 281 -2.22 3.94 2.52
N TRP A 282 -1.29 3.19 1.93
CA TRP A 282 -1.54 2.36 0.75
C TRP A 282 -2.57 1.27 0.99
N LEU A 283 -2.44 0.53 2.10
CA LEU A 283 -3.41 -0.50 2.51
C LEU A 283 -4.79 0.11 2.75
N THR A 284 -4.83 1.32 3.35
CA THR A 284 -6.07 2.06 3.59
C THR A 284 -6.77 2.42 2.28
N VAL A 285 -6.05 2.98 1.32
CA VAL A 285 -6.59 3.38 0.01
C VAL A 285 -7.00 2.16 -0.81
N SER A 286 -6.20 1.09 -0.78
CA SER A 286 -6.47 -0.17 -1.50
C SER A 286 -7.71 -0.89 -0.96
N ALA A 287 -7.94 -0.86 0.35
CA ALA A 287 -9.15 -1.38 0.96
C ALA A 287 -10.38 -0.51 0.63
N ALA A 288 -10.22 0.83 0.64
CA ALA A 288 -11.28 1.78 0.32
C ALA A 288 -11.65 1.87 -1.17
N ALA A 289 -10.82 1.30 -2.07
CA ALA A 289 -11.07 1.31 -3.51
C ALA A 289 -12.35 0.54 -3.88
N THR A 290 -13.22 1.19 -4.66
CA THR A 290 -14.45 0.60 -5.20
C THR A 290 -14.27 -0.06 -6.57
N GLY A 291 -13.15 0.19 -7.25
CA GLY A 291 -12.81 -0.39 -8.56
C GLY A 291 -11.82 -1.55 -8.49
N ASP A 292 -11.09 -1.75 -9.59
CA ASP A 292 -10.02 -2.76 -9.65
C ASP A 292 -8.94 -2.43 -8.63
N ARG A 293 -8.58 -3.45 -7.85
CA ARG A 293 -7.52 -3.38 -6.85
C ARG A 293 -6.19 -3.73 -7.51
N PRO A 294 -5.06 -3.23 -6.97
CA PRO A 294 -3.74 -3.69 -7.36
C PRO A 294 -3.64 -5.22 -7.27
N GLU A 295 -2.85 -5.79 -8.17
CA GLU A 295 -2.68 -7.24 -8.29
C GLU A 295 -2.28 -7.90 -6.96
N GLY A 296 -2.91 -9.02 -6.62
CA GLY A 296 -2.68 -9.76 -5.37
C GLY A 296 -3.41 -9.23 -4.12
N MET A 297 -4.10 -8.08 -4.18
CA MET A 297 -4.75 -7.46 -3.01
C MET A 297 -6.23 -7.79 -2.83
N ALA A 298 -6.69 -8.92 -3.36
CA ALA A 298 -8.08 -9.35 -3.23
C ALA A 298 -8.49 -9.56 -1.75
N TYR A 299 -7.54 -9.85 -0.86
CA TYR A 299 -7.76 -10.06 0.57
C TYR A 299 -8.30 -8.83 1.32
N LEU A 300 -8.12 -7.63 0.75
CA LEU A 300 -8.64 -6.37 1.29
C LEU A 300 -10.13 -6.12 0.94
N ARG A 301 -10.73 -6.97 0.10
CA ARG A 301 -12.13 -6.81 -0.33
C ARG A 301 -13.07 -6.94 0.86
N GLY A 302 -13.95 -5.95 1.03
CA GLY A 302 -14.93 -5.91 2.12
C GLY A 302 -14.34 -5.62 3.50
N ARG A 303 -13.04 -5.31 3.59
CA ARG A 303 -12.39 -4.91 4.85
C ARG A 303 -12.55 -3.41 5.07
N VAL A 304 -12.76 -3.02 6.33
CA VAL A 304 -12.94 -1.63 6.77
C VAL A 304 -11.67 -1.16 7.49
N PRO A 305 -10.93 -0.17 6.96
CA PRO A 305 -9.70 0.30 7.59
C PRO A 305 -9.96 1.15 8.84
N PHE A 306 -9.21 0.87 9.91
CA PHE A 306 -9.08 1.70 11.09
C PHE A 306 -7.62 2.13 11.22
N VAL A 307 -7.30 3.34 10.75
CA VAL A 307 -5.97 3.92 10.88
C VAL A 307 -5.84 4.56 12.25
N LEU A 308 -4.97 4.02 13.09
CA LEU A 308 -4.79 4.37 14.49
C LEU A 308 -3.33 4.84 14.72
N PRO A 309 -2.99 6.10 14.37
CA PRO A 309 -1.66 6.63 14.65
C PRO A 309 -1.54 6.86 16.17
N LEU A 310 -0.64 6.14 16.84
CA LEU A 310 -0.55 6.18 18.29
C LEU A 310 -0.21 7.56 18.84
N ARG A 311 0.52 8.37 18.07
CA ARG A 311 0.78 9.78 18.40
C ARG A 311 -0.50 10.61 18.56
N THR A 312 -1.52 10.34 17.75
CA THR A 312 -2.78 11.11 17.77
C THR A 312 -3.64 10.64 18.94
N LEU A 313 -3.61 9.34 19.22
CA LEU A 313 -4.38 8.74 20.31
C LEU A 313 -3.88 9.11 21.70
N THR A 314 -2.62 9.54 21.83
CA THR A 314 -1.97 9.85 23.12
C THR A 314 -1.72 11.35 23.35
N ARG A 315 -2.04 12.23 22.39
CA ARG A 315 -1.69 13.68 22.36
C ARG A 315 -2.13 14.49 23.59
N HIS A 316 -3.10 14.01 24.38
CA HIS A 316 -3.63 14.71 25.56
C HIS A 316 -3.49 13.93 26.88
N GLY A 317 -2.65 12.88 26.92
CA GLY A 317 -2.56 11.99 28.09
C GLY A 317 -3.85 11.20 28.34
N GLU A 318 -4.74 11.13 27.35
CA GLU A 318 -5.96 10.34 27.37
C GLU A 318 -5.64 8.84 27.33
N ARG A 319 -6.52 8.02 27.91
CA ARG A 319 -6.43 6.57 27.73
C ARG A 319 -6.68 6.23 26.27
N LEU A 320 -5.98 5.20 25.78
CA LEU A 320 -6.23 4.65 24.45
C LEU A 320 -7.73 4.34 24.26
N PRO A 321 -8.30 4.69 23.11
CA PRO A 321 -9.75 4.68 22.91
C PRO A 321 -10.31 3.26 22.88
N SER A 322 -11.56 3.11 23.33
CA SER A 322 -12.39 1.95 22.99
C SER A 322 -12.86 2.01 21.53
N PRO A 323 -13.32 0.88 20.94
CA PRO A 323 -13.73 0.82 19.53
C PRO A 323 -14.70 1.90 19.07
N ASP A 324 -15.67 2.28 19.91
CA ASP A 324 -16.65 3.35 19.63
C ASP A 324 -16.02 4.73 19.42
N ARG A 325 -14.80 4.94 19.92
CA ARG A 325 -14.04 6.21 19.79
C ARG A 325 -12.89 6.16 18.80
N PHE A 326 -12.66 5.05 18.09
CA PHE A 326 -11.55 4.94 17.14
C PHE A 326 -11.54 6.08 16.11
N LEU A 327 -12.70 6.38 15.51
CA LEU A 327 -12.81 7.40 14.47
C LEU A 327 -12.56 8.80 15.03
N SER A 328 -13.19 9.16 16.15
CA SER A 328 -13.02 10.48 16.75
C SER A 328 -11.59 10.69 17.26
N ALA A 329 -11.00 9.69 17.92
CA ALA A 329 -9.63 9.76 18.42
C ALA A 329 -8.59 9.82 17.29
N ALA A 330 -8.85 9.21 16.13
CA ALA A 330 -8.01 9.35 14.94
C ALA A 330 -8.25 10.67 14.16
N GLY A 331 -9.08 11.58 14.68
CA GLY A 331 -9.40 12.86 14.06
C GLY A 331 -10.28 12.74 12.81
N CYS A 332 -11.17 11.74 12.75
CA CYS A 332 -12.17 11.62 11.70
C CYS A 332 -13.36 12.56 11.99
N PRO A 333 -13.77 13.42 11.05
CA PRO A 333 -14.90 14.34 11.25
C PRO A 333 -16.28 13.64 11.12
N LEU A 334 -16.31 12.36 10.72
CA LEU A 334 -17.54 11.62 10.52
C LEU A 334 -17.94 10.87 11.80
N THR A 335 -19.21 10.98 12.18
CA THR A 335 -19.78 10.26 13.33
C THR A 335 -20.36 8.91 12.88
N PRO A 336 -19.86 7.77 13.38
CA PRO A 336 -20.41 6.46 13.06
C PRO A 336 -21.80 6.25 13.68
N PRO A 337 -22.65 5.38 13.09
CA PRO A 337 -23.84 4.88 13.75
C PRO A 337 -23.48 4.18 15.07
N GLU A 338 -24.40 4.20 16.03
CA GLU A 338 -24.19 3.57 17.34
C GLU A 338 -23.83 2.08 17.20
N GLY A 339 -22.75 1.67 17.87
CA GLY A 339 -22.22 0.31 17.84
C GLY A 339 -21.65 -0.16 16.49
N TRP A 340 -21.51 0.72 15.49
CA TRP A 340 -21.05 0.33 14.15
C TRP A 340 -19.64 -0.29 14.18
N THR A 341 -18.70 0.34 14.88
CA THR A 341 -17.31 -0.15 14.94
C THR A 341 -17.23 -1.54 15.58
N ASP A 342 -17.99 -1.77 16.66
CA ASP A 342 -18.09 -3.07 17.31
C ASP A 342 -18.63 -4.15 16.35
N ARG A 343 -19.72 -3.86 15.62
CA ARG A 343 -20.26 -4.77 14.59
C ARG A 343 -19.27 -5.10 13.48
N VAL A 344 -18.49 -4.12 13.02
CA VAL A 344 -17.45 -4.33 11.99
C VAL A 344 -16.35 -5.26 12.48
N LEU A 345 -15.85 -5.02 13.70
CA LEU A 345 -14.78 -5.81 14.31
C LEU A 345 -15.26 -7.22 14.68
N ALA A 346 -16.46 -7.36 15.23
CA ALA A 346 -17.08 -8.65 15.57
C ALA A 346 -17.38 -9.50 14.32
N ALA A 347 -17.68 -8.87 13.18
CA ALA A 347 -17.82 -9.55 11.90
C ALA A 347 -16.45 -9.92 11.26
N GLY A 348 -15.33 -9.65 11.93
CA GLY A 348 -13.99 -9.87 11.42
C GLY A 348 -13.63 -8.97 10.24
N ARG A 349 -14.39 -7.93 9.90
CA ARG A 349 -14.15 -7.11 8.71
C ARG A 349 -13.11 -5.99 8.93
N GLY A 350 -12.59 -5.84 10.14
CA GLY A 350 -11.60 -4.82 10.47
C GLY A 350 -10.25 -5.05 9.80
N LEU A 351 -9.71 -3.99 9.21
CA LEU A 351 -8.30 -3.82 8.89
C LEU A 351 -7.74 -2.77 9.86
N VAL A 352 -7.16 -3.22 10.97
CA VAL A 352 -6.69 -2.34 12.04
C VAL A 352 -5.20 -2.05 11.83
N LEU A 353 -4.90 -0.78 11.60
CA LEU A 353 -3.57 -0.29 11.23
C LEU A 353 -3.04 0.63 12.33
N VAL A 354 -2.27 0.07 13.27
CA VAL A 354 -1.66 0.80 14.39
C VAL A 354 -0.31 1.33 13.94
N ASP A 355 -0.22 2.65 13.70
CA ASP A 355 0.98 3.28 13.16
C ASP A 355 1.80 3.97 14.27
N GLY A 356 3.10 3.65 14.34
CA GLY A 356 4.09 4.40 15.09
C GLY A 356 4.18 4.08 16.59
N ILE A 357 4.44 2.83 16.97
CA ILE A 357 4.76 2.45 18.37
C ILE A 357 5.99 3.23 18.89
N ASP A 358 6.94 3.54 18.01
CA ASP A 358 8.11 4.35 18.33
C ASP A 358 7.78 5.81 18.66
N GLU A 359 6.58 6.28 18.27
CA GLU A 359 6.17 7.68 18.46
C GLU A 359 5.63 7.95 19.88
N ILE A 360 5.36 6.91 20.69
CA ILE A 360 4.88 7.05 22.09
C ILE A 360 6.00 6.82 23.13
N PRO A 361 5.91 7.46 24.33
CA PRO A 361 6.89 7.29 25.40
C PRO A 361 7.04 5.83 25.83
N GLY A 362 8.26 5.43 26.21
CA GLY A 362 8.57 4.05 26.61
C GLY A 362 7.67 3.51 27.74
N ALA A 363 7.34 4.35 28.72
CA ALA A 363 6.44 4.01 29.84
C ALA A 363 5.00 3.70 29.39
N GLU A 364 4.55 4.20 28.24
CA GLU A 364 3.21 3.98 27.70
C GLU A 364 3.12 2.76 26.77
N ARG A 365 4.25 2.27 26.25
CA ARG A 365 4.30 1.12 25.33
C ARG A 365 3.69 -0.14 25.96
N GLY A 366 3.91 -0.38 27.26
CA GLY A 366 3.27 -1.48 27.99
C GLY A 366 1.74 -1.39 27.99
N ARG A 367 1.20 -0.19 28.27
CA ARG A 367 -0.25 0.05 28.22
C ARG A 367 -0.81 -0.09 26.81
N ALA A 368 -0.07 0.32 25.80
CA ALA A 368 -0.45 0.13 24.40
C ALA A 368 -0.50 -1.36 24.01
N ARG A 369 0.43 -2.18 24.53
CA ARG A 369 0.38 -3.63 24.37
C ARG A 369 -0.85 -4.23 25.05
N ASP A 370 -1.12 -3.87 26.30
CA ASP A 370 -2.27 -4.38 27.03
C ASP A 370 -3.58 -4.02 26.32
N TRP A 371 -3.72 -2.76 25.88
CA TRP A 371 -4.85 -2.31 25.07
C TRP A 371 -5.01 -3.09 23.76
N LEU A 372 -3.90 -3.34 23.05
CA LEU A 372 -3.93 -4.14 21.82
C LEU A 372 -4.35 -5.58 22.12
N ARG A 373 -3.86 -6.19 23.20
CA ARG A 373 -4.23 -7.54 23.62
C ARG A 373 -5.72 -7.64 23.94
N ASP A 374 -6.26 -6.68 24.69
CA ASP A 374 -7.70 -6.65 25.01
C ASP A 374 -8.58 -6.62 23.74
N LEU A 375 -8.13 -5.91 22.69
CA LEU A 375 -8.82 -5.90 21.40
C LEU A 375 -8.67 -7.20 20.61
N LEU A 376 -7.50 -7.83 20.65
CA LEU A 376 -7.24 -9.10 19.98
C LEU A 376 -8.05 -10.23 20.61
N ASP A 377 -8.19 -10.24 21.94
CA ASP A 377 -8.95 -11.23 22.68
C ASP A 377 -10.47 -11.06 22.47
N ALA A 378 -10.93 -9.83 22.21
CA ALA A 378 -12.34 -9.53 21.98
C ALA A 378 -12.81 -9.76 20.53
N TYR A 379 -11.92 -9.58 19.53
CA TYR A 379 -12.32 -9.53 18.12
C TYR A 379 -11.45 -10.40 17.20
N GLU A 380 -11.93 -11.62 16.92
CA GLU A 380 -11.29 -12.57 16.00
C GLU A 380 -11.53 -12.24 14.51
N GLY A 381 -10.69 -12.78 13.62
CA GLY A 381 -10.86 -12.71 12.15
C GLY A 381 -10.46 -11.40 11.47
N ASN A 382 -10.11 -10.37 12.24
CA ASN A 382 -9.61 -9.08 11.75
C ASN A 382 -8.15 -9.17 11.26
N ARG A 383 -7.72 -8.20 10.45
CA ARG A 383 -6.33 -8.06 10.00
C ARG A 383 -5.64 -6.94 10.77
N TRP A 384 -4.48 -7.22 11.35
CA TRP A 384 -3.75 -6.31 12.23
C TRP A 384 -2.36 -6.02 11.67
N LEU A 385 -2.08 -4.74 11.43
CA LEU A 385 -0.74 -4.27 11.14
C LEU A 385 -0.31 -3.30 12.24
N VAL A 386 0.80 -3.62 12.90
CA VAL A 386 1.46 -2.72 13.84
C VAL A 386 2.78 -2.29 13.24
N THR A 387 3.07 -0.99 13.20
CA THR A 387 4.35 -0.48 12.69
C THR A 387 5.23 0.03 13.82
N SER A 388 6.52 -0.25 13.73
CA SER A 388 7.49 0.21 14.73
C SER A 388 8.87 0.40 14.10
N ARG A 389 9.75 1.12 14.81
CA ARG A 389 11.19 1.03 14.55
C ARG A 389 11.76 -0.19 15.28
N PRO A 390 12.80 -0.84 14.73
CA PRO A 390 13.44 -1.99 15.39
C PRO A 390 13.82 -1.72 16.85
N THR A 391 14.24 -0.48 17.14
CA THR A 391 14.75 -0.06 18.46
C THR A 391 13.67 0.25 19.49
N ALA A 392 12.42 0.43 19.07
CA ALA A 392 11.38 0.90 19.98
C ALA A 392 10.82 -0.24 20.86
N VAL A 393 10.91 -1.48 20.40
CA VAL A 393 10.36 -2.66 21.10
C VAL A 393 11.26 -3.87 20.84
N ARG A 394 11.38 -4.75 21.85
CA ARG A 394 12.17 -5.99 21.76
C ARG A 394 11.69 -6.90 20.64
N ASP A 395 12.56 -7.77 20.11
CA ASP A 395 12.28 -8.68 18.98
C ASP A 395 11.22 -9.77 19.25
N ASP A 396 10.72 -9.86 20.48
CA ASP A 396 9.67 -10.79 20.90
C ASP A 396 8.42 -10.07 21.46
N TRP A 397 8.30 -8.75 21.23
CA TRP A 397 7.34 -7.92 21.94
C TRP A 397 5.87 -8.32 21.71
N LEU A 398 5.51 -8.71 20.48
CA LEU A 398 4.16 -9.19 20.13
C LEU A 398 4.14 -10.66 19.67
N ALA A 399 5.28 -11.36 19.71
CA ALA A 399 5.34 -12.77 19.37
C ALA A 399 4.37 -13.63 20.22
N PRO A 400 4.24 -13.43 21.56
CA PRO A 400 3.27 -14.16 22.37
C PRO A 400 1.80 -13.91 21.98
N ASP A 401 1.52 -12.79 21.32
CA ASP A 401 0.18 -12.37 20.89
C ASP A 401 -0.15 -12.87 19.46
N GLY A 402 0.75 -13.69 18.89
CA GLY A 402 0.60 -14.35 17.59
C GLY A 402 0.94 -13.47 16.39
N PHE A 403 1.75 -12.43 16.56
CA PHE A 403 2.20 -11.57 15.46
C PHE A 403 3.39 -12.19 14.73
N THR A 404 3.35 -12.16 13.40
CA THR A 404 4.53 -12.38 12.56
C THR A 404 5.35 -11.11 12.49
N GLU A 405 6.62 -11.18 12.89
CA GLU A 405 7.54 -10.05 12.78
C GLU A 405 8.20 -10.02 11.40
N LEU A 406 8.09 -8.89 10.71
CA LEU A 406 8.71 -8.64 9.41
C LEU A 406 9.48 -7.33 9.45
N THR A 407 10.59 -7.23 8.71
CA THR A 407 11.40 -6.02 8.58
C THR A 407 11.41 -5.55 7.14
N LEU A 408 11.08 -4.28 6.89
CA LEU A 408 11.21 -3.67 5.57
C LEU A 408 12.67 -3.61 5.12
N ALA A 409 12.95 -4.15 3.94
CA ALA A 409 14.25 -4.10 3.30
C ALA A 409 14.52 -2.72 2.66
N PRO A 410 15.80 -2.31 2.54
CA PRO A 410 16.18 -1.18 1.69
C PRO A 410 15.81 -1.42 0.23
N MET A 411 15.63 -0.35 -0.55
CA MET A 411 15.35 -0.47 -1.99
C MET A 411 16.57 -1.04 -2.73
N ALA A 412 16.36 -2.09 -3.52
CA ALA A 412 17.31 -2.58 -4.50
C ALA A 412 17.50 -1.57 -5.65
N ARG A 413 18.59 -1.68 -6.42
CA ARG A 413 18.90 -0.77 -7.54
C ARG A 413 17.75 -0.65 -8.56
N ALA A 414 17.06 -1.75 -8.85
CA ALA A 414 15.88 -1.77 -9.73
C ALA A 414 14.67 -1.03 -9.12
N GLU A 415 14.49 -1.13 -7.80
CA GLU A 415 13.45 -0.43 -7.05
C GLU A 415 13.74 1.08 -6.98
N VAL A 416 15.00 1.47 -6.75
CA VAL A 416 15.46 2.88 -6.83
C VAL A 416 15.16 3.46 -8.21
N ALA A 417 15.52 2.75 -9.28
CA ALA A 417 15.24 3.21 -10.64
C ALA A 417 13.73 3.35 -10.88
N THR A 418 12.93 2.38 -10.41
CA THR A 418 11.47 2.45 -10.50
C THR A 418 10.90 3.62 -9.71
N PHE A 419 11.42 3.89 -8.52
CA PHE A 419 11.04 5.03 -7.68
C PHE A 419 11.31 6.34 -8.42
N VAL A 420 12.53 6.53 -8.95
CA VAL A 420 12.94 7.73 -9.69
C VAL A 420 11.99 7.98 -10.88
N ARG A 421 11.68 6.96 -11.67
CA ARG A 421 10.74 7.06 -12.80
C ARG A 421 9.34 7.46 -12.36
N ARG A 422 8.80 6.79 -11.33
CA ARG A 422 7.46 7.10 -10.79
C ARG A 422 7.39 8.51 -10.23
N TRP A 423 8.44 8.93 -9.52
CA TRP A 423 8.56 10.28 -8.98
C TRP A 423 8.55 11.33 -10.08
N HIS A 424 9.40 11.19 -11.11
CA HIS A 424 9.46 12.18 -12.21
C HIS A 424 8.18 12.19 -13.05
N LYS A 425 7.55 11.02 -13.27
CA LYS A 425 6.23 10.93 -13.92
C LYS A 425 5.15 11.67 -13.13
N ALA A 426 5.11 11.47 -11.82
CA ALA A 426 4.13 12.11 -10.96
C ALA A 426 4.38 13.63 -10.81
N ALA A 427 5.64 14.07 -10.99
CA ALA A 427 6.06 15.46 -10.88
C ALA A 427 5.63 16.31 -12.08
N GLY A 428 5.19 15.65 -13.16
CA GLY A 428 4.73 16.28 -14.39
C GLY A 428 5.80 16.31 -15.49
N PRO A 429 5.41 16.74 -16.70
CA PRO A 429 6.26 16.69 -17.89
C PRO A 429 7.57 17.48 -17.75
N ASP A 430 7.57 18.59 -17.00
CA ASP A 430 8.77 19.40 -16.79
C ASP A 430 9.86 18.67 -15.99
N ALA A 431 9.48 17.67 -15.19
CA ALA A 431 10.42 16.85 -14.44
C ALA A 431 10.98 15.70 -15.28
N ALA A 432 10.24 15.19 -16.27
CA ALA A 432 10.63 14.03 -17.06
C ALA A 432 12.00 14.19 -17.77
N VAL A 433 12.37 15.44 -18.12
CA VAL A 433 13.67 15.77 -18.73
C VAL A 433 14.85 15.45 -17.79
N TYR A 434 14.63 15.45 -16.48
CA TYR A 434 15.66 15.21 -15.46
C TYR A 434 15.71 13.76 -14.97
N GLU A 435 14.81 12.89 -15.43
CA GLU A 435 14.74 11.49 -15.02
C GLU A 435 16.00 10.71 -15.40
N GLN A 436 16.31 10.67 -16.70
CA GLN A 436 17.46 9.91 -17.20
C GLN A 436 18.80 10.45 -16.69
N PRO A 437 19.05 11.78 -16.67
CA PRO A 437 20.27 12.33 -16.06
C PRO A 437 20.45 11.97 -14.58
N LEU A 438 19.35 11.87 -13.80
CA LEU A 438 19.46 11.42 -12.41
C LEU A 438 19.80 9.93 -12.32
N LEU A 439 19.16 9.09 -13.13
CA LEU A 439 19.47 7.66 -13.18
C LEU A 439 20.94 7.43 -13.56
N ASP A 440 21.46 8.20 -14.52
CA ASP A 440 22.86 8.15 -14.90
C ASP A 440 23.77 8.62 -13.76
N SER A 441 23.40 9.69 -13.06
CA SER A 441 24.12 10.18 -11.88
C SER A 441 24.13 9.17 -10.72
N LEU A 442 23.01 8.48 -10.47
CA LEU A 442 22.91 7.44 -9.44
C LEU A 442 23.71 6.18 -9.80
N ARG A 443 24.00 5.95 -11.08
CA ARG A 443 24.87 4.85 -11.51
C ARG A 443 26.34 5.19 -11.29
N THR A 444 26.74 6.43 -11.56
CA THR A 444 28.14 6.86 -11.48
C THR A 444 28.56 7.29 -10.07
N ALA A 445 27.63 7.79 -9.25
CA ALA A 445 27.92 8.28 -7.91
C ALA A 445 27.45 7.30 -6.82
N GLU A 446 28.30 6.30 -6.49
CA GLU A 446 27.98 5.23 -5.53
C GLU A 446 27.47 5.77 -4.18
N HIS A 447 28.11 6.80 -3.63
CA HIS A 447 27.71 7.42 -2.37
C HIS A 447 26.29 8.03 -2.38
N VAL A 448 25.81 8.48 -3.54
CA VAL A 448 24.43 8.94 -3.72
C VAL A 448 23.49 7.75 -3.88
N ALA A 449 23.92 6.71 -4.60
CA ALA A 449 23.19 5.47 -4.78
C ALA A 449 22.89 4.77 -3.44
N GLN A 450 23.88 4.69 -2.54
CA GLN A 450 23.73 4.12 -1.21
C GLN A 450 22.68 4.86 -0.37
N LEU A 451 22.66 6.20 -0.45
CA LEU A 451 21.60 7.00 0.19
C LEU A 451 20.24 6.76 -0.45
N ALA A 452 20.17 6.64 -1.77
CA ALA A 452 18.94 6.47 -2.53
C ALA A 452 18.22 5.13 -2.22
N THR A 453 18.87 4.16 -1.57
CA THR A 453 18.21 2.92 -1.11
C THR A 453 17.10 3.19 -0.08
N ASN A 454 17.11 4.32 0.61
CA ASN A 454 16.03 4.74 1.49
C ASN A 454 15.01 5.60 0.72
N PRO A 455 13.71 5.23 0.67
CA PRO A 455 12.69 5.96 -0.09
C PRO A 455 12.62 7.46 0.21
N LEU A 456 12.80 7.86 1.48
CA LEU A 456 12.81 9.26 1.88
C LEU A 456 14.00 10.02 1.27
N MET A 457 15.18 9.41 1.32
CA MET A 457 16.41 9.98 0.76
C MET A 457 16.34 10.03 -0.77
N CYS A 458 15.83 8.98 -1.41
CA CYS A 458 15.60 8.95 -2.85
C CYS A 458 14.67 10.08 -3.29
N GLY A 459 13.57 10.32 -2.54
CA GLY A 459 12.67 11.44 -2.78
C GLY A 459 13.36 12.81 -2.68
N LEU A 460 14.19 13.01 -1.66
CA LEU A 460 14.99 14.23 -1.50
C LEU A 460 15.97 14.43 -2.67
N ILE A 461 16.68 13.37 -3.06
CA ILE A 461 17.64 13.40 -4.18
C ILE A 461 16.91 13.79 -5.48
N CYS A 462 15.75 13.18 -5.76
CA CYS A 462 14.94 13.52 -6.93
C CYS A 462 14.52 14.99 -6.92
N ALA A 463 14.07 15.48 -5.77
CA ALA A 463 13.60 16.84 -5.64
C ALA A 463 14.72 17.87 -5.79
N LEU A 464 15.87 17.65 -5.12
CA LEU A 464 17.05 18.51 -5.23
C LEU A 464 17.59 18.56 -6.67
N HIS A 465 17.64 17.41 -7.33
CA HIS A 465 18.08 17.31 -8.72
C HIS A 465 17.20 18.14 -9.66
N ARG A 466 15.87 18.09 -9.46
CA ARG A 466 14.91 18.88 -10.23
C ARG A 466 15.05 20.37 -9.94
N ASP A 467 15.07 20.78 -8.68
CA ASP A 467 15.13 22.20 -8.28
C ASP A 467 16.38 22.89 -8.84
N ARG A 468 17.50 22.16 -8.89
CA ARG A 468 18.76 22.63 -9.47
C ARG A 468 18.91 22.38 -10.96
N ARG A 469 17.81 22.12 -11.67
CA ARG A 469 17.75 21.94 -13.14
C ARG A 469 18.69 20.86 -13.69
N GLY A 470 18.71 19.70 -13.04
CA GLY A 470 19.47 18.53 -13.51
C GLY A 470 20.88 18.42 -12.94
N PHE A 471 21.20 19.16 -11.87
CA PHE A 471 22.47 19.05 -11.18
C PHE A 471 22.25 18.69 -9.71
N LEU A 472 22.80 17.56 -9.27
CA LEU A 472 22.96 17.34 -7.85
C LEU A 472 23.93 18.40 -7.28
N PRO A 473 23.80 18.79 -5.99
CA PRO A 473 24.76 19.66 -5.35
C PRO A 473 26.20 19.23 -5.67
N ARG A 474 26.99 20.14 -6.25
CA ARG A 474 28.43 19.89 -6.46
C ARG A 474 29.06 19.74 -5.09
N GLY A 475 29.55 18.54 -4.80
CA GLY A 475 30.15 18.20 -3.53
C GLY A 475 29.21 17.44 -2.58
N ARG A 476 29.69 16.27 -2.17
CA ARG A 476 29.12 15.36 -1.15
C ARG A 476 28.54 16.09 0.07
N LYS A 477 29.26 17.08 0.59
CA LYS A 477 28.87 17.88 1.77
C LYS A 477 27.47 18.50 1.66
N ALA A 478 27.17 19.19 0.56
CA ALA A 478 25.91 19.92 0.42
C ALA A 478 24.69 18.99 0.34
N LEU A 479 24.86 17.78 -0.21
CA LEU A 479 23.82 16.75 -0.21
C LEU A 479 23.54 16.24 1.20
N TYR A 480 24.59 15.93 1.97
CA TYR A 480 24.43 15.44 3.34
C TYR A 480 23.88 16.51 4.29
N GLU A 481 24.30 17.78 4.16
CA GLU A 481 23.73 18.89 4.93
C GLU A 481 22.23 19.06 4.64
N ALA A 482 21.83 19.00 3.37
CA ALA A 482 20.41 19.05 2.99
C ALA A 482 19.62 17.86 3.60
N ALA A 483 20.21 16.67 3.59
CA ALA A 483 19.60 15.48 4.18
C ALA A 483 19.51 15.54 5.71
N LEU A 484 20.58 16.01 6.39
CA LEU A 484 20.60 16.20 7.84
C LEU A 484 19.53 17.20 8.26
N SER A 485 19.41 18.32 7.55
CA SER A 485 18.37 19.32 7.85
C SER A 485 16.95 18.78 7.67
N LEU A 486 16.73 17.95 6.64
CA LEU A 486 15.45 17.27 6.44
C LEU A 486 15.13 16.30 7.58
N LEU A 487 16.10 15.48 7.99
CA LEU A 487 15.92 14.44 9.01
C LEU A 487 15.76 15.01 10.43
N LEU A 488 16.50 16.07 10.77
CA LEU A 488 16.58 16.62 12.12
C LEU A 488 15.63 17.79 12.40
N SER A 489 15.29 18.60 11.39
CA SER A 489 14.55 19.86 11.60
C SER A 489 13.13 19.88 11.03
N ARG A 490 12.97 19.48 9.75
CA ARG A 490 11.73 19.75 9.00
C ARG A 490 10.64 18.69 9.20
N ARG A 491 11.05 17.42 9.31
CA ARG A 491 10.11 16.30 9.48
C ARG A 491 9.31 16.38 10.79
N ASP A 492 9.93 16.87 11.86
CA ASP A 492 9.28 16.95 13.18
C ASP A 492 8.34 18.17 13.29
N ARG A 493 8.69 19.29 12.65
CA ARG A 493 7.90 20.53 12.65
C ARG A 493 6.63 20.43 11.79
N GLU A 494 6.68 19.79 10.61
CA GLU A 494 5.53 19.71 9.67
C GLU A 494 4.50 18.62 10.00
N ARG A 495 4.85 17.63 10.84
CA ARG A 495 3.91 16.59 11.32
C ARG A 495 3.03 17.04 12.49
N ASP A 496 3.02 18.33 12.83
CA ASP A 496 2.28 18.91 13.96
C ASP A 496 2.58 18.16 15.29
N MET A 497 3.81 17.65 15.41
CA MET A 497 4.29 16.88 16.55
C MET A 497 4.61 17.84 17.70
N GLY A 498 3.61 18.12 18.54
CA GLY A 498 3.87 18.57 19.90
C GLY A 498 4.80 17.56 20.59
N ALA A 499 5.84 18.02 21.27
CA ALA A 499 6.86 17.16 21.88
C ALA A 499 6.21 16.18 22.88
N PRO A 500 6.08 14.87 22.58
CA PRO A 500 5.41 13.93 23.47
C PRO A 500 6.17 13.74 24.79
N THR A 501 7.48 14.04 24.78
CA THR A 501 8.37 14.05 25.95
C THR A 501 8.65 15.46 26.49
N GLY A 502 8.09 16.51 25.87
CA GLY A 502 8.42 17.91 26.19
C GLY A 502 9.82 18.37 25.75
N LEU A 503 10.62 17.49 25.15
CA LEU A 503 11.99 17.76 24.69
C LEU A 503 11.99 18.15 23.21
N VAL A 504 12.46 19.36 22.93
CA VAL A 504 12.68 19.90 21.58
C VAL A 504 14.13 20.38 21.49
N LEU A 505 14.85 19.89 20.48
CA LEU A 505 16.20 20.33 20.16
C LEU A 505 16.23 20.80 18.70
N ASP A 506 16.83 21.95 18.45
CA ASP A 506 17.09 22.38 17.08
C ASP A 506 18.21 21.54 16.44
N GLU A 507 18.42 21.75 15.13
CA GLU A 507 19.34 20.97 14.30
C GLU A 507 20.77 20.91 14.87
N ALA A 508 21.31 22.09 15.20
CA ALA A 508 22.72 22.24 15.55
C ALA A 508 23.09 21.50 16.85
N PRO A 509 22.32 21.61 17.96
CA PRO A 509 22.52 20.79 19.15
C PRO A 509 22.51 19.28 18.87
N GLN A 510 21.57 18.80 18.06
CA GLN A 510 21.48 17.38 17.71
C GLN A 510 22.72 16.94 16.93
N ILE A 511 23.14 17.72 15.92
CA ILE A 511 24.35 17.47 15.15
C ILE A 511 25.57 17.40 16.07
N GLN A 512 25.77 18.36 16.99
CA GLN A 512 26.92 18.37 17.90
C GLN A 512 27.01 17.15 18.82
N LEU A 513 25.87 16.60 19.25
CA LEU A 513 25.84 15.40 20.09
C LEU A 513 26.10 14.13 19.27
N ILE A 514 25.46 14.01 18.10
CA ILE A 514 25.63 12.85 17.21
C ILE A 514 27.05 12.82 16.62
N GLN A 515 27.66 13.98 16.37
CA GLN A 515 29.06 14.10 15.92
C GLN A 515 30.05 13.43 16.88
N ARG A 516 29.82 13.51 18.19
CA ARG A 516 30.70 12.86 19.17
C ARG A 516 30.64 11.33 19.08
N LEU A 517 29.45 10.79 18.80
CA LEU A 517 29.27 9.37 18.55
C LEU A 517 29.96 8.94 17.25
N ALA A 518 29.78 9.71 16.17
CA ALA A 518 30.42 9.46 14.88
C ALA A 518 31.95 9.47 15.00
N TYR A 519 32.49 10.51 15.64
CA TYR A 519 33.92 10.67 15.91
C TYR A 519 34.49 9.47 16.66
N TRP A 520 33.82 9.02 17.72
CA TRP A 520 34.28 7.86 18.49
C TRP A 520 34.26 6.57 17.66
N LEU A 521 33.20 6.30 16.89
CA LEU A 521 33.13 5.09 16.06
C LEU A 521 34.24 5.05 15.02
N THR A 522 34.46 6.16 14.31
CA THR A 522 35.46 6.25 13.25
C THR A 522 36.88 6.14 13.79
N LEU A 523 37.21 6.80 14.90
CA LEU A 523 38.54 6.66 15.54
C LEU A 523 38.83 5.22 15.99
N ASN A 524 37.81 4.50 16.44
CA ASN A 524 37.98 3.12 16.92
C ASN A 524 37.83 2.07 15.80
N GLY A 525 37.63 2.49 14.54
CA GLY A 525 37.42 1.58 13.42
C GLY A 525 36.18 0.68 13.60
N ARG A 526 35.15 1.19 14.30
CA ARG A 526 33.93 0.43 14.62
C ARG A 526 32.75 0.96 13.82
N THR A 527 31.86 0.06 13.44
CA THR A 527 30.55 0.40 12.87
C THR A 527 29.44 0.45 13.94
N GLN A 528 29.67 -0.18 15.09
CA GLN A 528 28.72 -0.25 16.21
C GLN A 528 29.43 0.01 17.55
N MET A 529 28.68 0.51 18.53
CA MET A 529 29.14 0.69 19.91
C MET A 529 28.11 0.18 20.92
N ASP A 530 28.56 -0.10 22.14
CA ASP A 530 27.65 -0.47 23.22
C ASP A 530 26.73 0.71 23.58
N ARG A 531 25.44 0.43 23.80
CA ARG A 531 24.43 1.43 24.15
C ARG A 531 24.80 2.21 25.40
N ALA A 532 25.31 1.52 26.42
CA ALA A 532 25.75 2.17 27.66
C ALA A 532 26.91 3.14 27.42
N HIS A 533 27.82 2.80 26.51
CA HIS A 533 28.94 3.65 26.14
C HIS A 533 28.48 4.87 25.33
N ALA A 534 27.58 4.64 24.36
CA ALA A 534 26.94 5.72 23.59
C ALA A 534 26.23 6.73 24.53
N ALA A 535 25.47 6.21 25.50
CA ALA A 535 24.80 7.03 26.50
C ALA A 535 25.79 7.81 27.37
N SER A 536 26.94 7.22 27.74
CA SER A 536 28.01 7.91 28.47
C SER A 536 28.57 9.08 27.66
N ILE A 537 28.90 8.87 26.38
CA ILE A 537 29.41 9.92 25.50
C ILE A 537 28.42 11.09 25.40
N VAL A 538 27.13 10.80 25.23
CA VAL A 538 26.10 11.85 25.21
C VAL A 538 25.95 12.52 26.57
N THR A 539 26.03 11.76 27.67
CA THR A 539 25.95 12.29 29.04
C THR A 539 27.06 13.28 29.34
N GLU A 540 28.28 12.99 28.92
CA GLU A 540 29.43 13.90 29.06
C GLU A 540 29.29 15.14 28.17
N ALA A 541 28.63 15.01 27.03
CA ALA A 541 28.48 16.07 26.04
C ALA A 541 27.37 17.08 26.34
N VAL A 542 26.24 16.62 26.92
CA VAL A 542 25.02 17.41 27.14
C VAL A 542 25.27 18.71 27.90
N PRO A 543 26.08 18.75 28.99
CA PRO A 543 26.35 20.00 29.72
C PRO A 543 27.02 21.10 28.87
N ALA A 544 27.76 20.72 27.82
CA ALA A 544 28.44 21.64 26.94
C ALA A 544 27.54 22.18 25.80
N VAL A 545 26.32 21.67 25.67
CA VAL A 545 25.35 22.05 24.62
C VAL A 545 24.18 22.77 25.30
N PRO A 546 24.09 24.12 25.24
CA PRO A 546 23.16 24.90 26.06
C PRO A 546 21.69 24.46 25.97
N GLU A 547 21.17 24.21 24.76
CA GLU A 547 19.79 23.73 24.57
C GLU A 547 19.57 22.32 25.15
N ALA A 548 20.55 21.42 25.02
CA ALA A 548 20.45 20.07 25.54
C ALA A 548 20.59 20.01 27.06
N SER A 549 21.37 20.93 27.65
CA SER A 549 21.61 21.01 29.09
C SER A 549 20.35 21.27 29.91
N ALA A 550 19.27 21.75 29.29
CA ALA A 550 17.96 21.93 29.90
C ALA A 550 17.22 20.60 30.19
N TYR A 551 17.72 19.47 29.67
CA TYR A 551 17.07 18.16 29.76
C TYR A 551 17.98 17.10 30.37
N PRO A 552 17.43 16.05 31.00
CA PRO A 552 18.21 14.91 31.48
C PRO A 552 18.96 14.23 30.31
N PRO A 553 20.26 13.92 30.44
CA PRO A 553 21.05 13.39 29.33
C PRO A 553 20.54 12.06 28.76
N ASP A 554 19.98 11.22 29.61
CA ASP A 554 19.32 9.97 29.26
C ASP A 554 18.06 10.17 28.39
N GLN A 555 17.31 11.25 28.62
CA GLN A 555 16.22 11.65 27.72
C GLN A 555 16.74 12.21 26.40
N VAL A 556 17.82 12.99 26.42
CA VAL A 556 18.47 13.51 25.21
C VAL A 556 18.97 12.36 24.34
N PHE A 557 19.70 11.41 24.91
CA PHE A 557 20.19 10.23 24.18
C PHE A 557 19.04 9.43 23.56
N THR A 558 17.98 9.17 24.34
CA THR A 558 16.77 8.49 23.87
C THR A 558 16.10 9.25 22.72
N HIS A 559 16.06 10.58 22.79
CA HIS A 559 15.54 11.43 21.72
C HIS A 559 16.39 11.30 20.45
N LEU A 560 17.73 11.43 20.54
CA LEU A 560 18.62 11.28 19.38
C LEU A 560 18.45 9.91 18.73
N LEU A 561 18.34 8.85 19.52
CA LEU A 561 18.20 7.50 19.02
C LEU A 561 16.87 7.24 18.28
N HIS A 562 15.75 7.70 18.84
CA HIS A 562 14.43 7.40 18.27
C HIS A 562 13.92 8.46 17.29
N ARG A 563 14.41 9.70 17.35
CA ARG A 563 13.86 10.83 16.57
C ARG A 563 14.76 11.28 15.44
N SER A 564 16.08 11.37 15.64
CA SER A 564 17.01 11.88 14.62
C SER A 564 16.91 11.17 13.26
N GLY A 565 16.57 9.87 13.28
CA GLY A 565 16.58 9.04 12.08
C GLY A 565 17.99 8.71 11.57
N LEU A 566 19.03 9.12 12.29
CA LEU A 566 20.43 8.88 11.96
C LEU A 566 21.01 7.67 12.71
N LEU A 567 20.46 7.34 13.89
CA LEU A 567 20.92 6.26 14.75
C LEU A 567 19.89 5.11 14.82
N ARG A 568 20.38 3.89 15.02
CA ARG A 568 19.58 2.70 15.32
C ARG A 568 20.27 1.79 16.33
N GLU A 569 19.51 0.86 16.87
CA GLU A 569 19.93 -0.22 17.78
C GLU A 569 19.69 -1.54 17.06
N PRO A 570 20.74 -2.15 16.47
CA PRO A 570 20.59 -3.41 15.76
C PRO A 570 20.39 -4.58 16.74
N THR A 571 20.88 -4.45 17.98
CA THR A 571 20.55 -5.33 19.11
C THR A 571 20.16 -4.48 20.31
N ALA A 572 19.58 -5.09 21.35
CA ALA A 572 19.17 -4.35 22.55
C ALA A 572 20.29 -3.55 23.23
N ASP A 573 21.54 -3.97 23.04
CA ASP A 573 22.71 -3.45 23.75
C ASP A 573 23.69 -2.68 22.84
N THR A 574 23.40 -2.52 21.55
CA THR A 574 24.30 -1.85 20.60
C THR A 574 23.63 -0.69 19.87
N VAL A 575 24.43 0.27 19.41
CA VAL A 575 24.02 1.46 18.67
C VAL A 575 24.91 1.63 17.45
N GLU A 576 24.32 1.97 16.32
CA GLU A 576 25.03 2.28 15.07
C GLU A 576 24.33 3.37 14.27
N PHE A 577 25.01 3.89 13.25
CA PHE A 577 24.40 4.79 12.27
C PHE A 577 23.55 4.00 11.28
N VAL A 578 22.42 4.59 10.87
CA VAL A 578 21.55 4.02 9.83
C VAL A 578 22.27 3.89 8.50
N HIS A 579 23.13 4.87 8.18
CA HIS A 579 24.04 4.82 7.04
C HIS A 579 25.44 5.24 7.47
N ARG A 580 26.45 4.43 7.11
CA ARG A 580 27.87 4.72 7.36
C ARG A 580 28.28 6.08 6.81
N THR A 581 27.74 6.49 5.68
CA THR A 581 28.06 7.77 5.06
C THR A 581 27.72 8.99 5.94
N PHE A 582 26.66 8.92 6.76
CA PHE A 582 26.38 9.97 7.75
C PHE A 582 27.38 9.94 8.91
N GLN A 583 27.81 8.75 9.33
CA GLN A 583 28.89 8.60 10.30
C GLN A 583 30.15 9.27 9.76
N ASP A 584 30.59 8.92 8.55
CA ASP A 584 31.80 9.46 7.94
C ASP A 584 31.73 10.99 7.78
N HIS A 585 30.58 11.51 7.35
CA HIS A 585 30.36 12.95 7.23
C HIS A 585 30.47 13.69 8.57
N LEU A 586 29.83 13.16 9.62
CA LEU A 586 29.81 13.80 10.94
C LEU A 586 31.15 13.62 11.66
N ALA A 587 31.82 12.47 11.49
CA ALA A 587 33.15 12.21 12.01
C ALA A 587 34.19 13.12 11.33
N ALA A 588 34.13 13.27 10.01
CA ALA A 588 34.99 14.18 9.25
C ALA A 588 34.86 15.61 9.74
N LYS A 589 33.62 16.08 9.96
CA LYS A 589 33.37 17.40 10.54
C LYS A 589 33.96 17.52 11.95
N ALA A 590 33.76 16.51 12.80
CA ALA A 590 34.31 16.51 14.15
C ALA A 590 35.86 16.53 14.15
N LEU A 591 36.52 15.76 13.28
CA LEU A 591 37.99 15.75 13.15
C LEU A 591 38.53 17.12 12.76
N VAL A 592 37.87 17.81 11.82
CA VAL A 592 38.21 19.19 11.43
C VAL A 592 37.99 20.16 12.59
N ASP A 593 36.82 20.10 13.24
CA ASP A 593 36.46 21.01 14.33
C ASP A 593 37.43 20.86 15.55
N HIS A 594 38.00 19.67 15.77
CA HIS A 594 39.01 19.41 16.82
C HIS A 594 40.48 19.61 16.35
N TRP A 595 40.71 20.00 15.09
CA TRP A 595 42.05 20.12 14.49
C TRP A 595 42.86 18.79 14.48
N ASP A 596 42.19 17.65 14.38
CA ASP A 596 42.83 16.32 14.38
C ASP A 596 43.37 15.93 12.98
N ILE A 597 44.00 16.89 12.28
CA ILE A 597 44.53 16.69 10.92
C ILE A 597 45.58 15.55 10.89
N GLY A 598 46.40 15.46 11.94
CA GLY A 598 47.38 14.37 12.05
C GLY A 598 46.75 12.98 12.14
N VAL A 599 45.51 12.84 12.62
CA VAL A 599 44.77 11.57 12.60
C VAL A 599 44.42 11.21 11.16
N LEU A 600 43.87 12.16 10.39
CA LEU A 600 43.49 11.95 8.98
C LEU A 600 44.69 11.43 8.16
N VAL A 601 45.86 12.04 8.35
CA VAL A 601 47.09 11.68 7.61
C VAL A 601 47.59 10.29 8.01
N ARG A 602 47.54 9.94 9.31
CA ARG A 602 47.94 8.60 9.78
C ARG A 602 47.08 7.47 9.20
N HIS A 603 45.81 7.75 8.91
CA HIS A 603 44.88 6.79 8.34
C HIS A 603 44.70 6.93 6.82
N ALA A 604 45.49 7.77 6.13
CA ALA A 604 45.32 8.03 4.70
C ALA A 604 45.59 6.81 3.79
N THR A 605 46.26 5.78 4.31
CA THR A 605 46.46 4.51 3.60
C THR A 605 45.35 3.48 3.84
N ASP A 606 44.38 3.79 4.71
CA ASP A 606 43.24 2.92 5.02
C ASP A 606 42.07 3.24 4.07
N ASP A 607 41.52 2.21 3.41
CA ASP A 607 40.35 2.32 2.52
C ASP A 607 39.12 2.85 3.25
N GLN A 608 38.99 2.54 4.54
CA GLN A 608 37.85 2.95 5.34
C GLN A 608 37.80 4.45 5.65
N TRP A 609 38.94 5.13 5.50
CA TRP A 609 39.10 6.55 5.82
C TRP A 609 39.08 7.46 4.60
N GLU A 610 39.09 6.89 3.39
CA GLU A 610 39.07 7.63 2.14
C GLU A 610 37.94 8.69 2.13
N ASP A 611 36.71 8.24 2.37
CA ASP A 611 35.54 9.11 2.38
C ASP A 611 35.58 10.13 3.51
N VAL A 612 36.10 9.75 4.69
CA VAL A 612 36.25 10.65 5.84
C VAL A 612 37.23 11.79 5.50
N ILE A 613 38.36 11.48 4.85
CA ILE A 613 39.38 12.47 4.49
C ILE A 613 38.86 13.40 3.39
N ARG A 614 38.22 12.85 2.35
CA ARG A 614 37.54 13.63 1.29
C ARG A 614 36.49 14.58 1.89
N MET A 615 35.67 14.11 2.82
CA MET A 615 34.67 14.94 3.49
C MET A 615 35.27 15.95 4.46
N ALA A 616 36.40 15.63 5.09
CA ALA A 616 37.11 16.55 5.98
C ALA A 616 37.60 17.77 5.19
N VAL A 617 38.15 17.58 3.98
CA VAL A 617 38.52 18.69 3.10
C VAL A 617 37.31 19.57 2.73
N GLY A 618 36.13 18.97 2.52
CA GLY A 618 34.90 19.73 2.28
C GLY A 618 34.38 20.51 3.49
N HIS A 619 34.63 20.02 4.72
CA HIS A 619 34.28 20.72 5.96
C HIS A 619 35.30 21.77 6.39
N ALA A 620 36.55 21.60 5.98
CA ALA A 620 37.68 22.42 6.35
C ALA A 620 37.59 23.85 5.82
N ARG A 621 38.03 24.80 6.64
CA ARG A 621 38.30 26.19 6.26
C ARG A 621 39.56 26.24 5.38
N PRO A 622 39.82 27.34 4.65
CA PRO A 622 40.93 27.40 3.68
C PRO A 622 42.31 27.05 4.26
N ARG A 623 42.57 27.41 5.54
CA ARG A 623 43.83 27.07 6.22
C ARG A 623 43.94 25.59 6.56
N GLU A 624 42.89 25.03 7.13
CA GLU A 624 42.77 23.60 7.49
C GLU A 624 42.85 22.72 6.24
N CYS A 625 42.12 23.09 5.18
CA CYS A 625 42.16 22.40 3.89
C CYS A 625 43.58 22.38 3.30
N ALA A 626 44.25 23.53 3.31
CA ALA A 626 45.62 23.63 2.83
C ALA A 626 46.61 22.81 3.68
N GLU A 627 46.38 22.68 4.98
CA GLU A 627 47.19 21.85 5.88
C GLU A 627 46.97 20.36 5.61
N ILE A 628 45.72 19.89 5.52
CA ILE A 628 45.39 18.51 5.17
C ILE A 628 46.07 18.09 3.85
N LEU A 629 45.90 18.89 2.79
CA LEU A 629 46.48 18.58 1.49
C LEU A 629 48.02 18.60 1.51
N ARG A 630 48.64 19.56 2.21
CA ARG A 630 50.10 19.59 2.36
C ARG A 630 50.65 18.37 3.09
N GLU A 631 50.01 17.97 4.18
CA GLU A 631 50.45 16.81 4.96
C GLU A 631 50.28 15.51 4.17
N LEU A 632 49.20 15.35 3.39
CA LEU A 632 49.04 14.21 2.48
C LEU A 632 50.15 14.15 1.42
N LEU A 633 50.50 15.28 0.81
CA LEU A 633 51.58 15.36 -0.17
C LEU A 633 52.96 15.10 0.47
N SER A 634 53.20 15.64 1.67
CA SER A 634 54.43 15.38 2.43
C SER A 634 54.55 13.90 2.83
N ALA A 635 53.44 13.25 3.20
CA ALA A 635 53.40 11.82 3.48
C ALA A 635 53.66 11.00 2.21
N ALA A 636 53.16 11.44 1.05
CA ALA A 636 53.47 10.82 -0.24
C ALA A 636 54.97 10.94 -0.58
N ASP A 637 55.59 12.08 -0.33
CA ASP A 637 57.03 12.30 -0.54
C ASP A 637 57.90 11.43 0.36
N ALA A 638 57.46 11.21 1.59
CA ALA A 638 58.15 10.35 2.56
C ALA A 638 57.95 8.85 2.30
N ALA A 639 56.95 8.46 1.49
CA ALA A 639 56.63 7.06 1.24
C ALA A 639 57.66 6.40 0.32
N GLU A 640 58.33 5.36 0.83
CA GLU A 640 59.26 4.53 0.04
C GLU A 640 58.52 3.65 -0.98
N ASP A 641 57.35 3.12 -0.60
CA ASP A 641 56.50 2.31 -1.46
C ASP A 641 55.76 3.17 -2.49
N ARG A 642 55.95 2.85 -3.79
CA ARG A 642 55.28 3.52 -4.90
C ARG A 642 53.77 3.42 -4.79
N ARG A 643 53.21 2.29 -4.33
CA ARG A 643 51.76 2.11 -4.17
C ARG A 643 51.19 3.10 -3.15
N VAL A 644 51.85 3.23 -2.00
CA VAL A 644 51.45 4.18 -0.95
C VAL A 644 51.55 5.62 -1.46
N ARG A 645 52.64 5.96 -2.16
CA ARG A 645 52.81 7.30 -2.77
C ARG A 645 51.72 7.63 -3.77
N LEU A 646 51.40 6.70 -4.67
CA LEU A 646 50.32 6.86 -5.65
C LEU A 646 48.99 7.09 -4.92
N ARG A 647 48.63 6.21 -3.99
CA ARG A 647 47.40 6.33 -3.22
C ARG A 647 47.26 7.71 -2.54
N LEU A 648 48.28 8.16 -1.82
CA LEU A 648 48.23 9.44 -1.10
C LEU A 648 48.10 10.64 -2.07
N THR A 649 48.78 10.59 -3.22
CA THR A 649 48.68 11.62 -4.26
C THR A 649 47.26 11.68 -4.84
N LEU A 650 46.67 10.51 -5.17
CA LEU A 650 45.32 10.42 -5.71
C LEU A 650 44.26 10.77 -4.67
N LEU A 651 44.48 10.44 -3.40
CA LEU A 651 43.60 10.86 -2.32
C LEU A 651 43.61 12.39 -2.16
N ALA A 652 44.78 13.03 -2.25
CA ALA A 652 44.86 14.49 -2.23
C ALA A 652 44.15 15.12 -3.45
N ALA A 653 44.29 14.52 -4.64
CA ALA A 653 43.64 14.96 -5.86
C ALA A 653 42.11 14.84 -5.80
N THR A 654 41.60 13.68 -5.39
CA THR A 654 40.15 13.47 -5.22
C THR A 654 39.56 14.28 -4.06
N ALA A 655 40.33 14.51 -2.99
CA ALA A 655 39.89 15.37 -1.89
C ALA A 655 39.82 16.85 -2.29
N LEU A 656 40.69 17.30 -3.21
CA LEU A 656 40.69 18.66 -3.74
C LEU A 656 39.36 19.03 -4.41
N ASP A 657 38.68 18.08 -5.07
CA ASP A 657 37.35 18.29 -5.68
C ASP A 657 36.26 18.62 -4.66
N HIS A 658 36.50 18.28 -3.38
CA HIS A 658 35.61 18.61 -2.28
C HIS A 658 35.92 19.96 -1.63
N ALA A 659 37.07 20.58 -1.92
CA ALA A 659 37.47 21.84 -1.31
C ALA A 659 36.56 22.98 -1.79
N THR A 660 35.94 23.69 -0.84
CA THR A 660 35.16 24.90 -1.17
C THR A 660 36.08 26.07 -1.51
N GLU A 661 37.20 26.19 -0.78
CA GLU A 661 38.19 27.23 -0.97
C GLU A 661 39.57 26.70 -0.56
N VAL A 662 40.57 26.84 -1.44
CA VAL A 662 41.94 26.37 -1.24
C VAL A 662 42.93 27.38 -1.84
N PRO A 663 44.08 27.64 -1.21
CA PRO A 663 45.10 28.50 -1.79
C PRO A 663 45.57 28.01 -3.18
N PRO A 664 45.68 28.90 -4.20
CA PRO A 664 46.06 28.51 -5.56
C PRO A 664 47.34 27.68 -5.64
N ALA A 665 48.36 28.04 -4.85
CA ALA A 665 49.63 27.31 -4.83
C ALA A 665 49.49 25.83 -4.40
N ILE A 666 48.56 25.51 -3.49
CA ILE A 666 48.31 24.13 -3.07
C ILE A 666 47.52 23.38 -4.14
N ARG A 667 46.52 24.04 -4.73
CA ARG A 667 45.76 23.50 -5.85
C ARG A 667 46.67 23.15 -7.04
N GLU A 668 47.52 24.07 -7.45
CA GLU A 668 48.48 23.89 -8.54
C GLU A 668 49.45 22.74 -8.25
N GLU A 669 49.94 22.62 -7.01
CA GLU A 669 50.85 21.54 -6.64
C GLU A 669 50.17 20.15 -6.67
N VAL A 670 48.94 20.05 -6.16
CA VAL A 670 48.16 18.79 -6.23
C VAL A 670 47.89 18.40 -7.69
N LEU A 671 47.43 19.35 -8.52
CA LEU A 671 47.15 19.10 -9.94
C LEU A 671 48.41 18.68 -10.70
N ARG A 672 49.53 19.39 -10.50
CA ARG A 672 50.83 19.07 -11.12
C ARG A 672 51.27 17.64 -10.82
N ARG A 673 51.15 17.19 -9.57
CA ARG A 673 51.49 15.81 -9.18
C ARG A 673 50.51 14.78 -9.75
N THR A 674 49.25 15.15 -9.92
CA THR A 674 48.23 14.28 -10.51
C THR A 674 48.51 14.06 -12.01
N GLU A 675 48.88 15.11 -12.74
CA GLU A 675 49.24 15.06 -14.17
C GLU A 675 50.50 14.21 -14.45
N GLU A 676 51.35 13.98 -13.45
CA GLU A 676 52.51 13.07 -13.58
C GLU A 676 52.09 11.60 -13.65
N VAL A 677 50.90 11.26 -13.16
CA VAL A 677 50.40 9.89 -13.00
C VAL A 677 49.19 9.60 -13.90
N ILE A 678 48.36 10.62 -14.16
CA ILE A 678 47.11 10.52 -14.94
C ILE A 678 47.20 11.41 -16.18
N PRO A 679 46.92 10.90 -17.39
CA PRO A 679 46.57 9.51 -17.70
C PRO A 679 47.77 8.55 -17.60
N PRO A 680 47.55 7.25 -17.33
CA PRO A 680 48.62 6.25 -17.31
C PRO A 680 49.25 6.09 -18.70
N ARG A 681 50.58 6.01 -18.76
CA ARG A 681 51.34 6.02 -20.03
C ARG A 681 51.75 4.63 -20.50
N SER A 682 51.49 3.60 -19.69
CA SER A 682 51.78 2.21 -20.04
C SER A 682 50.79 1.25 -19.37
N PRO A 683 50.65 0.01 -19.86
CA PRO A 683 49.84 -1.01 -19.21
C PRO A 683 50.29 -1.33 -17.78
N GLU A 684 51.59 -1.20 -17.50
CA GLU A 684 52.13 -1.46 -16.17
C GLU A 684 51.78 -0.34 -15.18
N GLU A 685 51.89 0.92 -15.62
CA GLU A 685 51.41 2.06 -14.83
C GLU A 685 49.90 1.98 -14.59
N ALA A 686 49.11 1.58 -15.60
CA ALA A 686 47.67 1.39 -15.47
C ALA A 686 47.30 0.34 -14.41
N ARG A 687 48.02 -0.78 -14.34
CA ARG A 687 47.81 -1.80 -13.29
C ARG A 687 48.17 -1.28 -11.90
N GLN A 688 49.32 -0.61 -11.77
CA GLN A 688 49.74 0.00 -10.51
C GLN A 688 48.77 1.09 -10.04
N LEU A 689 48.21 1.84 -10.99
CA LEU A 689 47.22 2.87 -10.71
C LEU A 689 45.90 2.27 -10.18
N ALA A 690 45.49 1.12 -10.71
CA ALA A 690 44.32 0.40 -10.22
C ALA A 690 44.45 -0.09 -8.77
N GLU A 691 45.67 -0.35 -8.29
CA GLU A 691 45.92 -0.76 -6.90
C GLU A 691 45.63 0.34 -5.86
N ALA A 692 45.47 1.60 -6.30
CA ALA A 692 45.03 2.69 -5.45
C ALA A 692 43.54 2.60 -5.10
N GLY A 693 42.78 1.76 -5.80
CA GLY A 693 41.36 1.49 -5.54
C GLY A 693 40.41 2.32 -6.43
N PRO A 694 39.09 2.21 -6.18
CA PRO A 694 38.05 2.84 -7.01
C PRO A 694 38.16 4.36 -7.14
N MET A 695 38.84 5.03 -6.19
CA MET A 695 39.06 6.48 -6.18
C MET A 695 39.60 7.05 -7.50
N VAL A 696 40.41 6.26 -8.20
CA VAL A 696 41.06 6.74 -9.42
C VAL A 696 40.10 6.92 -10.58
N LEU A 697 38.97 6.21 -10.58
CA LEU A 697 37.93 6.35 -11.61
C LEU A 697 37.36 7.76 -11.66
N ASP A 698 37.37 8.50 -10.53
CA ASP A 698 36.92 9.90 -10.46
C ASP A 698 37.89 10.85 -11.19
N LEU A 699 39.16 10.46 -11.32
CA LEU A 699 40.23 11.28 -11.89
C LEU A 699 40.54 10.94 -13.36
N LEU A 700 40.16 9.74 -13.83
CA LEU A 700 40.37 9.34 -15.21
C LEU A 700 39.44 10.12 -16.16
N ALA A 701 40.01 10.64 -17.24
CA ALA A 701 39.26 11.41 -18.21
C ALA A 701 38.26 10.56 -18.99
N GLY A 702 37.23 11.22 -19.53
CA GLY A 702 36.25 10.58 -20.39
C GLY A 702 36.83 10.17 -21.74
N PRO A 703 36.15 9.27 -22.47
CA PRO A 703 36.59 8.91 -23.82
C PRO A 703 36.81 10.17 -24.66
N GLU A 704 35.91 11.15 -24.63
CA GLU A 704 35.93 12.35 -25.46
C GLU A 704 37.24 13.15 -25.41
N GLU A 705 37.98 13.06 -24.31
CA GLU A 705 39.20 13.81 -24.02
C GLU A 705 40.47 12.98 -24.24
N LEU A 706 40.33 11.69 -24.52
CA LEU A 706 41.44 10.73 -24.60
C LEU A 706 41.74 10.31 -26.05
N THR A 707 43.04 10.18 -26.34
CA THR A 707 43.53 9.44 -27.51
C THR A 707 43.24 7.94 -27.37
N ASP A 708 43.33 7.18 -28.47
CA ASP A 708 43.05 5.74 -28.42
C ASP A 708 44.03 4.97 -27.50
N GLU A 709 45.30 5.40 -27.43
CA GLU A 709 46.31 4.81 -26.55
C GLU A 709 46.03 5.13 -25.07
N GLU A 710 45.69 6.39 -24.74
CA GLU A 710 45.34 6.77 -23.37
C GLU A 710 44.01 6.15 -22.93
N ALA A 711 43.05 6.01 -23.85
CA ALA A 711 41.80 5.30 -23.61
C ALA A 711 42.07 3.82 -23.31
N TYR A 712 42.98 3.18 -24.06
CA TYR A 712 43.40 1.80 -23.79
C TYR A 712 43.99 1.64 -22.39
N HIS A 713 44.95 2.48 -21.99
CA HIS A 713 45.53 2.42 -20.64
C HIS A 713 44.53 2.77 -19.53
N SER A 714 43.61 3.70 -19.78
CA SER A 714 42.54 4.05 -18.82
C SER A 714 41.54 2.90 -18.65
N VAL A 715 41.20 2.19 -19.72
CA VAL A 715 40.37 0.98 -19.67
C VAL A 715 41.12 -0.17 -19.00
N ILE A 716 42.43 -0.33 -19.20
CA ILE A 716 43.24 -1.27 -18.41
C ILE A 716 43.13 -0.95 -16.92
N THR A 717 43.27 0.31 -16.53
CA THR A 717 43.15 0.73 -15.12
C THR A 717 41.78 0.35 -14.56
N ALA A 718 40.69 0.75 -15.23
CA ALA A 718 39.34 0.49 -14.77
C ALA A 718 38.98 -1.01 -14.74
N THR A 719 39.46 -1.82 -15.69
CA THR A 719 39.21 -3.28 -15.71
C THR A 719 39.99 -4.06 -14.65
N HIS A 720 40.98 -3.44 -13.98
CA HIS A 720 41.67 -4.03 -12.82
C HIS A 720 41.03 -3.59 -11.49
N ILE A 721 40.06 -2.66 -11.51
CA ILE A 721 39.25 -2.29 -10.36
C ILE A 721 37.99 -3.16 -10.37
N THR A 722 38.08 -4.32 -9.74
CA THR A 722 37.03 -5.36 -9.75
C THR A 722 35.90 -5.04 -8.77
N THR A 723 35.30 -3.85 -8.93
CA THR A 723 34.14 -3.39 -8.17
C THR A 723 33.10 -2.86 -9.14
N ASP A 724 31.82 -2.95 -8.77
CA ASP A 724 30.71 -2.45 -9.61
C ASP A 724 30.84 -0.97 -9.99
N ALA A 725 31.61 -0.18 -9.22
CA ALA A 725 31.92 1.22 -9.51
C ALA A 725 32.66 1.41 -10.86
N ALA A 726 33.34 0.39 -11.38
CA ALA A 726 34.03 0.47 -12.67
C ALA A 726 33.09 0.34 -13.88
N LEU A 727 31.94 -0.34 -13.75
CA LEU A 727 31.03 -0.60 -14.88
C LEU A 727 30.54 0.68 -15.57
N PRO A 728 30.06 1.72 -14.85
CA PRO A 728 29.60 2.95 -15.48
C PRO A 728 30.71 3.69 -16.22
N TYR A 729 31.95 3.61 -15.71
CA TYR A 729 33.11 4.20 -16.37
C TYR A 729 33.44 3.44 -17.66
N LEU A 730 33.52 2.12 -17.60
CA LEU A 730 33.79 1.24 -18.76
C LEU A 730 32.71 1.36 -19.85
N ALA A 731 31.44 1.48 -19.46
CA ALA A 731 30.31 1.64 -20.37
C ALA A 731 30.44 2.88 -21.29
N ARG A 732 31.21 3.91 -20.90
CA ARG A 732 31.48 5.09 -21.73
C ARG A 732 32.33 4.75 -22.96
N PHE A 733 33.13 3.69 -22.89
CA PHE A 733 34.08 3.30 -23.93
C PHE A 733 33.50 2.31 -24.96
N VAL A 734 32.27 1.80 -24.77
CA VAL A 734 31.69 0.76 -25.66
C VAL A 734 31.52 1.21 -27.11
N ARG A 735 31.42 2.52 -27.36
CA ARG A 735 31.29 3.12 -28.69
C ARG A 735 32.62 3.49 -29.36
N ARG A 736 33.75 3.19 -28.73
CA ARG A 736 35.08 3.45 -29.30
C ARG A 736 35.35 2.52 -30.48
N THR A 737 35.89 3.08 -31.56
CA THR A 737 36.26 2.31 -32.76
C THR A 737 37.55 1.52 -32.58
N SER A 738 38.44 1.97 -31.68
CA SER A 738 39.71 1.29 -31.37
C SER A 738 39.48 -0.18 -31.01
N LEU A 739 40.16 -1.06 -31.75
CA LEU A 739 40.05 -2.51 -31.53
C LEU A 739 40.73 -2.93 -30.22
N GLU A 740 41.82 -2.27 -29.82
CA GLU A 740 42.53 -2.57 -28.57
C GLU A 740 41.65 -2.31 -27.34
N VAL A 741 40.92 -1.19 -27.34
CA VAL A 741 39.96 -0.84 -26.29
C VAL A 741 38.83 -1.86 -26.21
N ARG A 742 38.18 -2.17 -27.35
CA ARG A 742 37.09 -3.15 -27.40
C ARG A 742 37.56 -4.55 -26.99
N SER A 743 38.76 -4.95 -27.41
CA SER A 743 39.36 -6.23 -27.02
C SER A 743 39.61 -6.31 -25.53
N GLN A 744 40.12 -5.24 -24.92
CA GLN A 744 40.30 -5.17 -23.46
C GLN A 744 38.97 -5.28 -22.71
N LEU A 745 37.91 -4.61 -23.19
CA LEU A 745 36.57 -4.67 -22.58
C LEU A 745 35.99 -6.07 -22.63
N VAL A 746 36.10 -6.78 -23.75
CA VAL A 746 35.63 -8.17 -23.84
C VAL A 746 36.46 -9.09 -22.96
N TRP A 747 37.79 -9.00 -23.04
CA TRP A 747 38.70 -9.89 -22.31
C TRP A 747 38.51 -9.78 -20.79
N SER A 748 38.17 -8.60 -20.28
CA SER A 748 38.02 -8.34 -18.85
C SER A 748 36.70 -8.81 -18.23
N TRP A 749 35.78 -9.38 -19.03
CA TRP A 749 34.44 -9.78 -18.57
C TRP A 749 34.47 -10.73 -17.36
N HIS A 750 35.43 -11.66 -17.31
CA HIS A 750 35.60 -12.64 -16.22
C HIS A 750 35.90 -12.05 -14.83
N ARG A 751 36.20 -10.76 -14.76
CA ARG A 751 36.55 -10.08 -13.51
C ARG A 751 35.34 -9.47 -12.80
N PHE A 752 34.18 -9.51 -13.43
CA PHE A 752 32.96 -8.86 -12.98
C PHE A 752 31.80 -9.85 -12.93
N ASP A 753 30.69 -9.46 -12.31
CA ASP A 753 29.44 -10.21 -12.41
C ASP A 753 29.05 -10.41 -13.88
N PRO A 754 28.90 -11.66 -14.35
CA PRO A 754 28.71 -11.96 -15.76
C PRO A 754 27.50 -11.24 -16.35
N ARG A 755 26.38 -11.20 -15.63
CA ARG A 755 25.12 -10.61 -16.09
C ARG A 755 25.21 -9.10 -16.21
N SER A 756 25.64 -8.42 -15.15
CA SER A 756 25.70 -6.95 -15.11
C SER A 756 26.67 -6.41 -16.15
N TYR A 757 27.83 -7.06 -16.30
CA TYR A 757 28.82 -6.70 -17.31
C TYR A 757 28.32 -6.97 -18.74
N ALA A 758 27.60 -8.08 -18.95
CA ALA A 758 27.04 -8.40 -20.26
C ALA A 758 26.02 -7.36 -20.72
N GLU A 759 25.13 -6.93 -19.82
CA GLU A 759 24.08 -5.95 -20.11
C GLU A 759 24.65 -4.55 -20.34
N GLU A 760 25.59 -4.10 -19.51
CA GLU A 760 26.11 -2.73 -19.57
C GLU A 760 27.23 -2.54 -20.61
N ILE A 761 27.99 -3.60 -20.95
CA ILE A 761 29.18 -3.50 -21.80
C ILE A 761 29.05 -4.39 -23.03
N VAL A 762 28.98 -5.72 -22.86
CA VAL A 762 29.11 -6.68 -23.97
C VAL A 762 28.00 -6.51 -25.01
N ALA A 763 26.76 -6.28 -24.58
CA ALA A 763 25.60 -6.07 -25.43
C ALA A 763 25.71 -4.83 -26.35
N HIS A 764 26.63 -3.92 -26.06
CA HIS A 764 26.76 -2.63 -26.73
C HIS A 764 28.04 -2.48 -27.56
N LEU A 765 28.91 -3.50 -27.57
CA LEU A 765 30.15 -3.49 -28.34
C LEU A 765 29.88 -3.76 -29.84
N ASP A 766 30.58 -3.04 -30.71
CA ASP A 766 30.64 -3.36 -32.14
C ASP A 766 31.42 -4.66 -32.33
N PRO A 767 30.82 -5.73 -32.90
CA PRO A 767 31.48 -7.02 -33.06
C PRO A 767 32.49 -7.07 -34.23
N SER A 768 32.62 -6.01 -35.02
CA SER A 768 33.52 -5.96 -36.17
C SER A 768 34.98 -6.14 -35.73
N ASP A 769 35.66 -7.15 -36.30
CA ASP A 769 37.04 -7.54 -36.02
C ASP A 769 37.35 -7.93 -34.56
N LEU A 770 36.32 -8.06 -33.72
CA LEU A 770 36.43 -8.30 -32.28
C LEU A 770 36.33 -9.79 -31.94
N ILE A 771 37.25 -10.27 -31.12
CA ILE A 771 37.26 -11.66 -30.62
C ILE A 771 36.43 -11.72 -29.34
N PHE A 772 35.26 -12.36 -29.39
CA PHE A 772 34.45 -12.62 -28.20
C PHE A 772 35.03 -13.80 -27.44
N THR A 773 35.70 -13.54 -26.32
CA THR A 773 36.29 -14.59 -25.49
C THR A 773 35.31 -14.97 -24.39
N VAL A 774 34.94 -16.25 -24.33
CA VAL A 774 34.06 -16.83 -23.31
C VAL A 774 34.89 -17.76 -22.44
N GLN A 775 34.95 -17.45 -21.15
CA GLN A 775 35.83 -18.12 -20.20
C GLN A 775 35.09 -19.11 -19.29
N ASP A 776 33.80 -18.92 -19.03
CA ASP A 776 33.02 -19.77 -18.14
C ASP A 776 31.58 -19.96 -18.64
N ASP A 777 30.85 -20.85 -17.96
CA ASP A 777 29.47 -21.21 -18.31
C ASP A 777 28.49 -20.05 -18.09
N ASP A 778 28.74 -19.18 -17.11
CA ASP A 778 27.86 -18.05 -16.82
C ASP A 778 27.93 -17.02 -17.95
N GLN A 779 29.13 -16.73 -18.47
CA GLN A 779 29.31 -15.88 -19.66
C GLN A 779 28.65 -16.50 -20.91
N ALA A 780 28.74 -17.82 -21.06
CA ALA A 780 28.08 -18.52 -22.16
C ALA A 780 26.55 -18.34 -22.10
N GLU A 781 25.95 -18.48 -20.91
CA GLU A 781 24.51 -18.26 -20.70
C GLU A 781 24.09 -16.83 -21.03
N GLU A 782 24.88 -15.84 -20.61
CA GLU A 782 24.57 -14.43 -20.85
C GLU A 782 24.68 -14.06 -22.34
N LEU A 783 25.66 -14.60 -23.06
CA LEU A 783 25.80 -14.39 -24.51
C LEU A 783 24.61 -14.99 -25.27
N ILE A 784 24.16 -16.19 -24.86
CA ILE A 784 22.96 -16.86 -25.39
C ILE A 784 21.71 -16.04 -25.09
N ARG A 785 21.53 -15.59 -23.84
CA ARG A 785 20.37 -14.82 -23.39
C ARG A 785 20.23 -13.51 -24.16
N LEU A 786 21.35 -12.84 -24.43
CA LEU A 786 21.38 -11.59 -25.19
C LEU A 786 21.22 -11.81 -26.71
N GLY A 787 21.30 -13.06 -27.19
CA GLY A 787 21.15 -13.39 -28.61
C GLY A 787 22.29 -12.85 -29.47
N LEU A 788 23.49 -12.72 -28.91
CA LEU A 788 24.65 -12.18 -29.62
C LEU A 788 25.22 -13.24 -30.58
N THR A 789 25.59 -12.81 -31.79
CA THR A 789 26.11 -13.68 -32.87
C THR A 789 27.47 -13.15 -33.36
N PRO A 790 28.53 -13.24 -32.53
CA PRO A 790 29.84 -12.70 -32.88
C PRO A 790 30.44 -13.46 -34.06
N SER A 791 31.08 -12.73 -34.98
CA SER A 791 31.74 -13.35 -36.14
C SER A 791 33.00 -14.12 -35.76
N TYR A 792 33.69 -13.69 -34.69
CA TYR A 792 34.81 -14.41 -34.09
C TYR A 792 34.50 -14.71 -32.63
N LEU A 793 34.34 -16.01 -32.32
CA LEU A 793 34.16 -16.54 -30.97
C LEU A 793 35.41 -17.32 -30.53
N SER A 794 35.88 -17.10 -29.31
CA SER A 794 36.95 -17.89 -28.66
C SER A 794 36.40 -18.48 -27.37
N ILE A 795 36.49 -19.79 -27.19
CA ILE A 795 35.95 -20.51 -26.03
C ILE A 795 37.12 -21.14 -25.27
N GLU A 796 37.27 -20.78 -24.00
CA GLU A 796 38.31 -21.31 -23.12
C GLU A 796 37.96 -22.72 -22.60
N LYS A 797 38.97 -23.43 -22.10
CA LYS A 797 38.86 -24.81 -21.60
C LYS A 797 37.90 -25.02 -20.42
N THR A 798 37.58 -23.95 -19.70
CA THR A 798 36.73 -23.96 -18.50
C THR A 798 35.24 -23.96 -18.82
N VAL A 799 34.84 -23.72 -20.08
CA VAL A 799 33.46 -23.80 -20.54
C VAL A 799 33.07 -25.26 -20.80
N SER A 800 31.96 -25.70 -20.22
CA SER A 800 31.45 -27.07 -20.35
C SER A 800 31.10 -27.42 -21.80
N GLU A 801 31.15 -28.71 -22.12
CA GLU A 801 30.83 -29.21 -23.46
C GLU A 801 29.39 -28.88 -23.87
N ASP A 802 28.44 -29.03 -22.94
CA ASP A 802 27.04 -28.70 -23.14
C ASP A 802 26.85 -27.21 -23.51
N ARG A 803 27.49 -26.30 -22.76
CA ARG A 803 27.43 -24.86 -23.03
C ARG A 803 28.15 -24.49 -24.31
N THR A 804 29.27 -25.14 -24.62
CA THR A 804 29.97 -24.96 -25.89
C THR A 804 29.07 -25.36 -27.07
N ALA A 805 28.41 -26.51 -27.01
CA ALA A 805 27.51 -26.97 -28.07
C ALA A 805 26.34 -26.00 -28.28
N MET A 806 25.76 -25.47 -27.19
CA MET A 806 24.71 -24.45 -27.27
C MET A 806 25.21 -23.14 -27.91
N LEU A 807 26.39 -22.65 -27.53
CA LEU A 807 27.00 -21.45 -28.13
C LEU A 807 27.22 -21.63 -29.63
N LEU A 808 27.80 -22.76 -30.04
CA LEU A 808 28.06 -23.03 -31.45
C LEU A 808 26.78 -23.14 -32.27
N SER A 809 25.73 -23.74 -31.71
CA SER A 809 24.43 -23.86 -32.37
C SER A 809 23.70 -22.52 -32.50
N LEU A 810 23.86 -21.60 -31.55
CA LEU A 810 23.08 -20.36 -31.51
C LEU A 810 23.83 -19.16 -32.10
N CYS A 811 25.15 -19.10 -31.94
CA CYS A 811 25.97 -17.97 -32.39
C CYS A 811 26.44 -18.11 -33.84
N ASP A 812 26.63 -19.34 -34.34
CA ASP A 812 27.08 -19.68 -35.70
C ASP A 812 28.27 -18.81 -36.20
N PRO A 813 29.42 -18.88 -35.51
CA PRO A 813 30.55 -17.99 -35.79
C PRO A 813 31.26 -18.31 -37.12
N VAL A 814 31.91 -17.30 -37.71
CA VAL A 814 32.73 -17.45 -38.94
C VAL A 814 34.16 -17.89 -38.58
N VAL A 815 34.67 -17.43 -37.45
CA VAL A 815 35.97 -17.81 -36.88
C VAL A 815 35.76 -18.35 -35.47
N LEU A 816 36.32 -19.51 -35.19
CA LEU A 816 36.21 -20.16 -33.89
C LEU A 816 37.60 -20.47 -33.31
N GLY A 817 37.87 -20.01 -32.10
CA GLY A 817 38.96 -20.48 -31.24
C GLY A 817 38.43 -21.43 -30.18
N LEU A 818 39.06 -22.59 -30.00
CA LEU A 818 38.73 -23.55 -28.94
C LEU A 818 39.99 -23.91 -28.17
N GLU A 819 40.02 -23.63 -26.87
CA GLU A 819 41.01 -24.17 -25.94
C GLU A 819 40.40 -25.36 -25.18
N ARG A 820 41.14 -26.48 -25.06
CA ARG A 820 40.67 -27.69 -24.35
C ARG A 820 41.79 -28.35 -23.54
N SER A 821 41.42 -29.07 -22.45
CA SER A 821 42.34 -29.79 -21.55
C SER A 821 41.88 -31.24 -21.23
N GLY A 822 42.73 -32.26 -21.48
CA GLY A 822 42.51 -33.73 -21.37
C GLY A 822 41.70 -34.47 -22.48
N GLY A 823 42.22 -35.61 -23.00
CA GLY A 823 41.49 -36.67 -23.75
C GLY A 823 41.44 -36.56 -25.29
N LEU A 824 41.14 -37.66 -26.00
CA LEU A 824 40.79 -37.66 -27.43
C LEU A 824 39.54 -36.80 -27.62
N TYR A 825 39.69 -35.63 -28.21
CA TYR A 825 38.61 -34.65 -28.33
C TYR A 825 37.70 -34.95 -29.51
N GLU A 826 36.44 -35.24 -29.22
CA GLU A 826 35.36 -35.09 -30.20
C GLU A 826 34.97 -33.60 -30.27
N LEU A 827 35.17 -32.98 -31.42
CA LEU A 827 34.68 -31.62 -31.65
C LEU A 827 33.14 -31.60 -31.61
N PRO A 828 32.51 -30.56 -31.02
CA PRO A 828 31.05 -30.49 -30.96
C PRO A 828 30.44 -30.61 -32.37
N LEU A 829 29.38 -31.41 -32.50
CA LEU A 829 28.66 -31.61 -33.75
C LEU A 829 27.98 -30.30 -34.19
N MET A 830 28.67 -29.52 -35.02
CA MET A 830 28.10 -28.37 -35.71
C MET A 830 27.28 -28.83 -36.92
N PRO A 831 26.17 -28.15 -37.24
CA PRO A 831 25.38 -28.49 -38.41
C PRO A 831 26.23 -28.30 -39.70
N PRO A 832 26.03 -29.13 -40.75
CA PRO A 832 26.76 -28.99 -42.02
C PRO A 832 26.64 -27.61 -42.70
N SER A 833 25.59 -26.86 -42.34
CA SER A 833 25.30 -25.50 -42.79
C SER A 833 25.96 -24.39 -41.97
N ALA A 834 26.78 -24.71 -40.96
CA ALA A 834 27.44 -23.70 -40.13
C ALA A 834 28.31 -22.76 -40.98
N ARG A 835 28.35 -21.48 -40.60
CA ARG A 835 29.07 -20.41 -41.29
C ARG A 835 30.59 -20.42 -41.04
N LEU A 836 31.07 -21.36 -40.24
CA LEU A 836 32.46 -21.48 -39.84
C LEU A 836 33.39 -21.67 -41.05
N ARG A 837 34.36 -20.76 -41.19
CA ARG A 837 35.41 -20.80 -42.23
C ARG A 837 36.79 -21.07 -41.65
N HIS A 838 37.06 -20.55 -40.45
CA HIS A 838 38.38 -20.60 -39.83
C HIS A 838 38.27 -21.18 -38.43
N LEU A 839 38.97 -22.28 -38.16
CA LEU A 839 39.03 -22.93 -36.85
C LEU A 839 40.45 -22.89 -36.29
N HIS A 840 40.58 -22.49 -35.04
CA HIS A 840 41.80 -22.52 -34.25
C HIS A 840 41.59 -23.42 -33.04
N VAL A 841 42.38 -24.48 -32.91
CA VAL A 841 42.32 -25.39 -31.77
C VAL A 841 43.64 -25.33 -31.01
N TYR A 842 43.55 -24.99 -29.72
CA TYR A 842 44.67 -24.95 -28.79
C TYR A 842 44.57 -26.16 -27.86
N GLY A 843 45.38 -27.19 -28.12
CA GLY A 843 45.43 -28.39 -27.31
C GLY A 843 46.41 -28.22 -26.15
N SER A 844 45.96 -28.50 -24.92
CA SER A 844 46.85 -28.59 -23.75
C SER A 844 46.89 -30.04 -23.24
N GLY A 845 47.84 -30.82 -23.76
CA GLY A 845 48.00 -32.24 -23.43
C GLY A 845 48.57 -33.04 -24.60
N GLY A 846 49.19 -34.21 -24.34
CA GLY A 846 49.82 -35.06 -25.36
C GLY A 846 48.86 -35.78 -26.31
N ASP A 847 47.56 -35.65 -26.10
CA ASP A 847 46.50 -36.34 -26.85
C ASP A 847 46.21 -35.64 -28.18
N ALA A 848 45.77 -36.41 -29.18
CA ALA A 848 45.46 -35.90 -30.52
C ALA A 848 44.03 -35.36 -30.61
N VAL A 849 43.86 -34.23 -31.32
CA VAL A 849 42.54 -33.68 -31.67
C VAL A 849 41.99 -34.42 -32.88
N ASP A 850 40.78 -34.99 -32.77
CA ASP A 850 40.12 -35.64 -33.89
C ASP A 850 39.40 -34.62 -34.79
N LEU A 851 39.84 -34.54 -36.06
CA LEU A 851 39.30 -33.62 -37.05
C LEU A 851 38.22 -34.27 -37.93
N GLU A 852 37.93 -35.57 -37.80
CA GLU A 852 36.92 -36.27 -38.60
C GLU A 852 35.52 -35.58 -38.56
N PRO A 853 35.01 -35.08 -37.40
CA PRO A 853 33.71 -34.41 -37.34
C PRO A 853 33.61 -33.14 -38.20
N LEU A 854 34.74 -32.49 -38.52
CA LEU A 854 34.77 -31.26 -39.31
C LEU A 854 34.58 -31.50 -40.81
N ALA A 855 34.72 -32.75 -41.28
CA ALA A 855 34.58 -33.09 -42.70
C ALA A 855 33.19 -32.75 -43.27
N ALA A 856 32.17 -32.72 -42.40
CA ALA A 856 30.79 -32.39 -42.76
C ALA A 856 30.56 -30.88 -42.99
N LEU A 857 31.50 -30.01 -42.64
CA LEU A 857 31.32 -28.55 -42.71
C LEU A 857 31.56 -28.02 -44.13
N SER A 858 30.50 -27.48 -44.72
CA SER A 858 30.49 -27.09 -46.13
C SER A 858 31.25 -25.79 -46.43
N HIS A 859 31.48 -24.95 -45.43
CA HIS A 859 32.12 -23.63 -45.56
C HIS A 859 33.52 -23.54 -44.94
N LEU A 860 34.04 -24.62 -44.36
CA LEU A 860 35.35 -24.63 -43.73
C LEU A 860 36.48 -24.44 -44.76
N GLU A 861 37.38 -23.51 -44.50
CA GLU A 861 38.50 -23.15 -45.38
C GLU A 861 39.84 -23.44 -44.72
N THR A 862 39.99 -23.14 -43.42
CA THR A 862 41.28 -23.31 -42.72
C THR A 862 41.10 -23.89 -41.32
N VAL A 863 41.98 -24.81 -40.95
CA VAL A 863 42.09 -25.36 -39.59
C VAL A 863 43.52 -25.18 -39.12
N ARG A 864 43.72 -24.50 -37.99
CA ARG A 864 45.01 -24.36 -37.31
C ARG A 864 44.96 -25.12 -36.01
N VAL A 865 45.88 -26.06 -35.82
CA VAL A 865 45.99 -26.82 -34.57
C VAL A 865 47.36 -26.60 -33.96
N TYR A 866 47.36 -26.23 -32.69
CA TYR A 866 48.55 -26.16 -31.85
C TYR A 866 48.55 -27.42 -30.98
N GLY A 867 49.27 -28.47 -31.42
CA GLY A 867 49.24 -29.81 -30.80
C GLY A 867 49.16 -30.98 -31.81
N ASN A 868 48.90 -32.19 -31.30
CA ASN A 868 48.76 -33.40 -32.12
C ASN A 868 47.36 -33.48 -32.75
N VAL A 869 47.26 -34.07 -33.95
CA VAL A 869 45.98 -34.27 -34.66
C VAL A 869 45.81 -35.70 -35.17
N SER A 870 44.56 -36.13 -35.30
CA SER A 870 44.12 -37.34 -36.00
C SER A 870 42.96 -37.01 -36.97
N GLY A 871 42.71 -37.84 -37.98
CA GLY A 871 41.56 -37.67 -38.88
C GLY A 871 41.69 -36.53 -39.89
N SER A 872 42.88 -35.95 -40.06
CA SER A 872 43.14 -34.86 -41.02
C SER A 872 42.91 -35.26 -42.48
N GLU A 873 43.08 -36.55 -42.79
CA GLU A 873 42.85 -37.21 -44.06
C GLU A 873 41.38 -37.26 -44.47
N CYS A 874 40.46 -37.12 -43.51
CA CYS A 874 39.01 -37.10 -43.75
C CYS A 874 38.52 -35.71 -44.21
N LEU A 875 39.36 -34.67 -44.10
CA LEU A 875 38.98 -33.32 -44.50
C LEU A 875 38.97 -33.15 -46.03
N PRO A 876 38.01 -32.37 -46.58
CA PRO A 876 38.00 -32.05 -48.00
C PRO A 876 39.30 -31.40 -48.46
N PRO A 877 39.81 -31.68 -49.68
CA PRO A 877 41.10 -31.16 -50.17
C PRO A 877 41.16 -29.64 -50.34
N ARG A 878 40.02 -28.95 -50.19
CA ARG A 878 39.92 -27.48 -50.15
C ARG A 878 40.26 -26.87 -48.79
N VAL A 879 40.30 -27.67 -47.72
CA VAL A 879 40.57 -27.21 -46.35
C VAL A 879 42.08 -27.21 -46.12
N MET A 880 42.64 -26.06 -45.77
CA MET A 880 44.06 -25.93 -45.43
C MET A 880 44.26 -26.22 -43.94
N VAL A 881 44.98 -27.31 -43.63
CA VAL A 881 45.36 -27.66 -42.26
C VAL A 881 46.79 -27.19 -41.99
N THR A 882 47.00 -26.42 -40.93
CA THR A 882 48.33 -25.99 -40.47
C THR A 882 48.55 -26.46 -39.04
N LEU A 883 49.64 -27.19 -38.81
CA LEU A 883 50.03 -27.72 -37.50
C LEU A 883 51.20 -26.90 -36.96
N PHE A 884 51.11 -26.49 -35.70
CA PHE A 884 52.10 -25.67 -35.00
C PHE A 884 52.66 -26.39 -33.77
#